data_AF-A0A1R3FE17-F1
#
_entry.id   AF-A0A1R3FE17-F1
#
_cell.length_a   1.000
_cell.length_b   1.000
_cell.length_c   1.000
_cell.angle_alpha   90.00
_cell.angle_beta   90.00
_cell.angle_gamma   90.00
#
_symmetry.space_group_name_H-M   'P 1'
#
loop_
_entity.id
_entity.type
_entity.pdbx_description
1 polymer ?
#
loop_
_entity_poly.entity_id
_entity_poly.type
_entity_poly.pdbx_seq_one_letter_code
_entity_poly.pdbx_strand_id
1 'polypeptide(L)'
;MSAWLCSLVNGLKHQRVAVLSVILSPLMLSLFSLSTYANEQDPNSNTEASKLSSVASHASSDVLPIGSKATYVGSEACVDCHSEEVEAWQGSHHDMAMKHATDESVLGDFNDQTVTHGGKPNRFFRKGEEFWVNIEGPDGQFKDYKISYTFAFEPLQQYMVEFEDGRVQLIPFAWDSRTEGEGGQRWFNLYPDTTNTDEFYWTNSGQNWNFMCADCHSTNLEKNYDSASNTYNTTWSEINVGCEACHGPASEHVEQAQLAKAQLTKEQSAKANGEKDVQASAHYGFDRDLSKSVKEWIYQEGNSTLQPKDIIHTNQVQTCAQCHSRRTQLNETGDHVNGLFFDKYRLSLITPELYHNDGQIYDEDYVYGSFLQSVMAEKGVTCTNCHDPHTAELKIAEEAVCSQCHIASEYTPEKHTFHEANTEASQCTTCHMPETTYMEVDPRRDHSWHIPRPDISQHIKTPNVCTSCHEDQTDQWADKQIGEWFPDSKYRNQQHFAVAFYADSIGHRGAEDALAYSAQDSSLSNIIRASSLERLGGNTGKNTLISLARAVKHDDEMIRLGVVQGSSGFPFTDRWQILEPLLKDPVLSIRSETAGALVRYWGEMNPLQKDQIKPALEEYIEIQQFNADRGFGRTNLGNVYRDLGQHDKAIEFYQGAIEIEPYFENSYANLADLYRAQGNEAKALSTLKQGIEAQPKSSVLPYSTGLSLLRVKDYEQATDYLKQAAETAQTDPQYWYVYGLALEKSDVLAASQSLHKAYQFSRNPQHLYAQCEVLARNSHIPGVPKAFEQCISSLSKVAPPEAINQLRAKFK
;
A
#
# COMPACT_ATOMS: atom_id res chain seq x y z
N MET A 1 0.06 2.30 -0.51
CA MET A 1 -0.90 3.29 0.01
C MET A 1 -1.96 3.74 -0.99
N SER A 2 -1.80 3.44 -2.29
CA SER A 2 -2.89 3.33 -3.28
C SER A 2 -3.93 2.23 -2.93
N ALA A 3 -3.54 1.23 -2.12
CA ALA A 3 -4.44 0.19 -1.60
C ALA A 3 -5.51 0.69 -0.60
N TRP A 4 -5.32 1.82 0.10
CA TRP A 4 -6.37 2.37 0.99
C TRP A 4 -7.37 3.26 0.26
N LEU A 5 -6.92 3.97 -0.77
CA LEU A 5 -7.79 4.65 -1.71
C LEU A 5 -8.66 3.62 -2.45
N CYS A 6 -8.11 2.50 -2.89
CA CYS A 6 -8.90 1.46 -3.56
C CYS A 6 -9.63 0.48 -2.63
N SER A 7 -9.17 0.21 -1.41
CA SER A 7 -9.94 -0.58 -0.43
C SER A 7 -11.21 0.15 0.01
N LEU A 8 -11.27 1.48 -0.09
CA LEU A 8 -12.51 2.25 0.03
C LEU A 8 -13.27 2.40 -1.30
N VAL A 9 -12.62 2.39 -2.48
CA VAL A 9 -13.32 2.31 -3.78
C VAL A 9 -14.02 0.95 -3.96
N ASN A 10 -13.39 -0.16 -3.56
CA ASN A 10 -14.03 -1.48 -3.44
C ASN A 10 -14.85 -1.62 -2.14
N GLY A 11 -14.50 -0.87 -1.10
CA GLY A 11 -15.31 -0.69 0.10
C GLY A 11 -16.63 0.01 -0.18
N LEU A 12 -16.75 0.79 -1.25
CA LEU A 12 -18.00 1.34 -1.78
C LEU A 12 -18.73 0.38 -2.73
N LYS A 13 -18.04 -0.60 -3.35
CA LYS A 13 -18.73 -1.73 -4.02
C LYS A 13 -19.50 -2.60 -3.03
N HIS A 14 -19.11 -2.62 -1.75
CA HIS A 14 -19.78 -3.41 -0.71
C HIS A 14 -20.38 -2.62 0.46
N GLN A 15 -20.13 -1.32 0.58
CA GLN A 15 -20.99 -0.43 1.35
C GLN A 15 -22.21 -0.09 0.50
N ARG A 16 -23.23 -0.95 0.59
CA ARG A 16 -24.61 -0.49 0.39
C ARG A 16 -24.76 0.74 1.28
N VAL A 17 -24.87 1.91 0.66
CA VAL A 17 -25.47 3.07 1.31
C VAL A 17 -26.80 2.55 1.86
N ALA A 18 -26.88 2.37 3.17
CA ALA A 18 -28.12 2.03 3.84
C ALA A 18 -29.02 3.26 3.73
N VAL A 19 -29.66 3.42 2.57
CA VAL A 19 -30.79 4.32 2.39
C VAL A 19 -31.93 3.67 3.16
N LEU A 20 -32.11 4.11 4.40
CA LEU A 20 -33.30 3.85 5.19
C LEU A 20 -34.54 4.25 4.38
N SER A 21 -35.28 3.24 3.93
CA SER A 21 -36.66 3.38 3.44
C SER A 21 -37.55 3.77 4.63
N VAL A 22 -37.83 5.07 4.80
CA VAL A 22 -38.86 5.53 5.75
C VAL A 22 -40.13 5.86 4.99
N ILE A 23 -41.13 5.00 5.18
CA ILE A 23 -42.53 5.21 4.78
C ILE A 23 -43.16 6.25 5.73
N LEU A 24 -43.98 7.12 5.14
CA LEU A 24 -44.73 8.23 5.75
C LEU A 24 -45.62 7.88 6.95
N SER A 25 -45.70 8.84 7.90
CA SER A 25 -46.88 9.32 8.69
C SER A 25 -46.72 9.25 10.24
N PRO A 26 -47.47 10.03 11.06
CA PRO A 26 -47.01 11.34 11.53
C PRO A 26 -47.12 11.54 13.07
N LEU A 27 -46.53 12.65 13.53
CA LEU A 27 -46.89 13.46 14.72
C LEU A 27 -46.92 12.80 16.11
N MET A 28 -46.09 13.33 17.02
CA MET A 28 -46.53 13.81 18.35
C MET A 28 -45.43 14.71 18.95
N LEU A 29 -45.80 15.98 19.16
CA LEU A 29 -45.05 16.95 19.95
C LEU A 29 -44.93 16.48 21.40
N SER A 30 -43.78 16.66 22.02
CA SER A 30 -43.73 17.03 23.43
C SER A 30 -42.53 17.95 23.72
N LEU A 31 -42.87 19.11 24.23
CA LEU A 31 -42.01 20.14 24.81
C LEU A 31 -41.42 19.62 26.13
N PHE A 32 -40.13 19.83 26.41
CA PHE A 32 -39.68 20.14 27.77
C PHE A 32 -38.35 20.94 27.78
N SER A 33 -38.51 22.19 28.22
CA SER A 33 -37.64 23.03 29.08
C SER A 33 -36.12 22.93 29.04
N LEU A 34 -35.54 24.07 28.67
CA LEU A 34 -34.25 24.62 29.09
C LEU A 34 -33.96 24.43 30.59
N SER A 35 -32.74 24.04 30.91
CA SER A 35 -32.09 24.47 32.14
C SER A 35 -30.63 24.81 31.86
N THR A 36 -30.32 26.06 32.16
CA THR A 36 -29.02 26.72 32.17
C THR A 36 -28.17 26.21 33.33
N TYR A 37 -26.90 25.90 33.08
CA TYR A 37 -25.87 26.09 34.10
C TYR A 37 -24.64 26.73 33.47
N ALA A 38 -24.25 27.84 34.08
CA ALA A 38 -23.09 28.63 33.76
C ALA A 38 -22.03 28.44 34.85
N ASN A 39 -20.78 28.73 34.46
CA ASN A 39 -19.64 29.16 35.25
C ASN A 39 -18.90 28.11 36.09
N GLU A 40 -17.61 27.92 35.78
CA GLU A 40 -16.55 28.66 36.46
C GLU A 40 -15.25 28.69 35.62
N GLN A 41 -14.70 29.89 35.50
CA GLN A 41 -13.36 30.21 35.00
C GLN A 41 -12.36 30.08 36.16
N ASP A 42 -11.14 29.63 35.88
CA ASP A 42 -9.96 30.23 36.53
C ASP A 42 -8.74 30.22 35.56
N PRO A 43 -8.05 31.35 35.34
CA PRO A 43 -6.96 31.50 34.38
C PRO A 43 -5.57 31.58 35.05
N ASN A 44 -4.53 31.12 34.36
CA ASN A 44 -3.14 31.56 34.50
C ASN A 44 -2.41 31.05 33.23
N SER A 45 -2.08 31.82 32.20
CA SER A 45 -1.21 32.99 32.07
C SER A 45 0.25 32.76 32.51
N ASN A 46 1.13 32.53 31.53
CA ASN A 46 2.40 33.24 31.26
C ASN A 46 3.36 32.28 30.53
N THR A 47 3.56 32.43 29.21
CA THR A 47 4.63 33.23 28.57
C THR A 47 6.04 32.93 29.09
N GLU A 48 6.89 32.34 28.25
CA GLU A 48 8.05 33.05 27.71
C GLU A 48 8.67 32.28 26.53
N ALA A 49 8.91 33.01 25.45
CA ALA A 49 9.60 32.57 24.26
C ALA A 49 11.07 33.02 24.31
N SER A 50 11.91 32.23 23.64
CA SER A 50 13.19 32.60 23.02
C SER A 50 14.39 32.94 23.91
N LYS A 51 15.46 32.13 23.76
CA LYS A 51 16.80 32.62 23.45
C LYS A 51 17.66 31.50 22.83
N LEU A 52 18.01 31.72 21.56
CA LEU A 52 19.11 31.08 20.84
C LEU A 52 20.46 31.36 21.52
N SER A 53 21.39 30.40 21.52
CA SER A 53 22.61 30.43 20.69
C SER A 53 23.63 29.35 21.10
N SER A 54 24.03 28.53 20.12
CA SER A 54 25.39 28.02 19.81
C SER A 54 26.39 27.72 20.95
N VAL A 55 26.88 26.47 21.03
CA VAL A 55 28.33 26.18 21.14
C VAL A 55 28.65 24.82 20.51
N ALA A 56 29.74 24.81 19.74
CA ALA A 56 30.33 23.70 19.00
C ALA A 56 31.01 22.62 19.88
N SER A 57 31.05 21.41 19.32
CA SER A 57 32.07 20.36 19.40
C SER A 57 33.12 20.48 20.51
N HIS A 58 33.04 19.64 21.54
CA HIS A 58 34.21 19.07 22.24
C HIS A 58 33.84 17.65 22.69
N ALA A 59 34.59 16.67 22.21
CA ALA A 59 34.57 15.31 22.73
C ALA A 59 35.02 15.33 24.20
N SER A 60 34.12 14.99 25.13
CA SER A 60 34.48 14.58 26.49
C SER A 60 34.06 13.12 26.70
N SER A 61 35.04 12.34 27.17
CA SER A 61 34.90 10.98 27.62
C SER A 61 34.10 10.95 28.93
N ASP A 62 32.78 10.95 28.86
CA ASP A 62 31.91 10.69 29.99
C ASP A 62 31.29 9.30 29.84
N VAL A 63 31.72 8.39 30.73
CA VAL A 63 31.20 7.04 30.85
C VAL A 63 29.72 7.14 31.23
N LEU A 64 28.84 6.65 30.34
CA LEU A 64 27.41 6.62 30.59
C LEU A 64 27.10 5.68 31.77
N PRO A 65 26.11 5.99 32.63
CA PRO A 65 25.73 5.11 33.71
C PRO A 65 25.15 3.80 33.16
N ILE A 66 25.59 2.67 33.71
CA ILE A 66 25.02 1.33 33.43
C ILE A 66 23.49 1.40 33.67
N GLY A 67 22.71 1.34 32.59
CA GLY A 67 21.25 1.47 32.58
C GLY A 67 20.67 2.51 31.60
N SER A 68 21.48 3.21 30.80
CA SER A 68 20.99 4.07 29.70
C SER A 68 20.63 3.25 28.44
N LYS A 69 19.53 3.59 27.76
CA LYS A 69 19.14 3.01 26.46
C LYS A 69 20.25 3.24 25.43
N ALA A 70 20.65 2.21 24.67
CA ALA A 70 21.58 2.34 23.56
C ALA A 70 21.16 3.46 22.59
N THR A 71 22.12 4.31 22.22
CA THR A 71 21.99 5.41 21.25
C THR A 71 22.73 5.11 19.94
N TYR A 72 22.31 5.81 18.89
CA TYR A 72 22.96 5.83 17.58
C TYR A 72 24.28 6.61 17.64
N VAL A 73 25.32 6.10 16.98
CA VAL A 73 26.68 6.69 16.98
C VAL A 73 27.19 7.05 15.57
N GLY A 74 26.44 6.68 14.53
CA GLY A 74 26.75 6.92 13.13
C GLY A 74 27.75 5.91 12.55
N SER A 75 27.70 5.72 11.23
CA SER A 75 28.52 4.75 10.50
C SER A 75 30.03 5.03 10.62
N GLU A 76 30.43 6.28 10.89
CA GLU A 76 31.84 6.65 11.11
C GLU A 76 32.47 5.89 12.30
N ALA A 77 31.67 5.56 13.33
CA ALA A 77 32.16 4.80 14.48
C ALA A 77 32.55 3.34 14.13
N CYS A 78 32.12 2.85 12.96
CA CYS A 78 32.37 1.48 12.49
C CYS A 78 33.72 1.35 11.76
N VAL A 79 34.24 2.44 11.18
CA VAL A 79 35.37 2.45 10.22
C VAL A 79 36.61 1.76 10.77
N ASP A 80 37.01 2.07 12.00
CA ASP A 80 38.26 1.58 12.59
C ASP A 80 38.27 0.06 12.86
N CYS A 81 37.10 -0.57 12.97
CA CYS A 81 36.95 -1.99 13.30
C CYS A 81 36.42 -2.84 12.15
N HIS A 82 35.67 -2.24 11.22
CA HIS A 82 34.94 -2.89 10.12
C HIS A 82 35.30 -2.29 8.76
N SER A 83 36.60 -2.13 8.48
CA SER A 83 37.06 -1.45 7.28
C SER A 83 36.61 -2.13 5.98
N GLU A 84 36.58 -3.48 5.95
CA GLU A 84 36.15 -4.23 4.76
C GLU A 84 34.66 -4.01 4.46
N GLU A 85 33.79 -4.09 5.47
CA GLU A 85 32.35 -3.85 5.30
C GLU A 85 32.05 -2.39 4.95
N VAL A 86 32.78 -1.44 5.53
CA VAL A 86 32.63 -0.01 5.23
C VAL A 86 33.07 0.31 3.81
N GLU A 87 34.21 -0.22 3.36
CA GLU A 87 34.68 -0.05 1.98
C GLU A 87 33.68 -0.64 0.98
N ALA A 88 33.03 -1.76 1.31
CA ALA A 88 31.98 -2.36 0.49
C ALA A 88 30.69 -1.52 0.48
N TRP A 89 30.34 -0.89 1.60
CA TRP A 89 29.14 -0.06 1.73
C TRP A 89 29.28 1.31 1.06
N GLN A 90 30.45 1.94 1.14
CA GLN A 90 30.69 3.26 0.56
C GLN A 90 30.47 3.23 -0.97
N GLY A 91 29.59 4.11 -1.47
CA GLY A 91 29.22 4.16 -2.88
C GLY A 91 28.21 3.10 -3.33
N SER A 92 27.79 2.18 -2.46
CA SER A 92 26.68 1.26 -2.73
C SER A 92 25.35 2.01 -2.91
N HIS A 93 24.32 1.33 -3.43
CA HIS A 93 22.98 1.90 -3.51
C HIS A 93 22.38 2.23 -2.13
N HIS A 94 22.81 1.57 -1.04
CA HIS A 94 22.38 1.92 0.32
C HIS A 94 23.01 3.23 0.80
N ASP A 95 24.31 3.41 0.55
CA ASP A 95 25.01 4.66 0.89
C ASP A 95 24.55 5.84 0.03
N MET A 96 24.32 5.59 -1.27
CA MET A 96 23.91 6.59 -2.25
C MET A 96 22.38 6.79 -2.33
N ALA A 97 21.61 6.08 -1.52
CA ALA A 97 20.14 6.14 -1.52
C ALA A 97 19.61 7.58 -1.36
N MET A 98 20.34 8.41 -0.62
CA MET A 98 20.15 9.85 -0.47
C MET A 98 21.48 10.50 -0.07
N LYS A 99 21.77 11.71 -0.56
CA LYS A 99 22.93 12.51 -0.13
C LYS A 99 22.56 13.99 -0.14
N HIS A 100 23.32 14.82 0.58
CA HIS A 100 23.34 16.26 0.32
C HIS A 100 23.83 16.53 -1.09
N ALA A 101 23.26 17.55 -1.76
CA ALA A 101 23.67 17.93 -3.11
C ALA A 101 25.04 18.62 -3.09
N THR A 102 26.04 17.95 -3.67
CA THR A 102 27.46 18.36 -3.75
C THR A 102 28.03 17.99 -5.11
N ASP A 103 29.24 18.43 -5.42
CA ASP A 103 29.91 18.04 -6.67
C ASP A 103 30.19 16.54 -6.74
N GLU A 104 30.32 15.88 -5.59
CA GLU A 104 30.56 14.45 -5.49
C GLU A 104 29.30 13.60 -5.65
N SER A 105 28.12 14.16 -5.32
CA SER A 105 26.86 13.39 -5.26
C SER A 105 25.89 13.66 -6.40
N VAL A 106 26.01 14.81 -7.09
CA VAL A 106 25.13 15.21 -8.19
C VAL A 106 25.64 14.65 -9.52
N LEU A 107 24.84 13.78 -10.14
CA LEU A 107 25.13 13.20 -11.45
C LEU A 107 24.57 14.02 -12.62
N GLY A 108 23.54 14.84 -12.36
CA GLY A 108 22.78 15.54 -13.38
C GLY A 108 23.47 16.76 -13.96
N ASP A 109 23.13 17.09 -15.20
CA ASP A 109 23.68 18.26 -15.88
C ASP A 109 22.99 19.56 -15.46
N PHE A 110 23.63 20.31 -14.56
CA PHE A 110 23.25 21.67 -14.14
C PHE A 110 24.06 22.78 -14.87
N ASN A 111 24.61 22.52 -16.06
CA ASN A 111 25.36 23.51 -16.83
C ASN A 111 24.45 24.44 -17.66
N ASP A 112 23.47 25.06 -17.00
CA ASP A 112 22.50 25.97 -17.60
C ASP A 112 21.53 25.35 -18.61
N GLN A 113 21.20 24.08 -18.40
CA GLN A 113 20.29 23.32 -19.25
C GLN A 113 18.85 23.80 -19.13
N THR A 114 18.12 23.76 -20.24
CA THR A 114 16.67 24.06 -20.25
C THR A 114 15.90 22.90 -20.87
N VAL A 115 14.98 22.33 -20.09
CA VAL A 115 14.08 21.25 -20.49
C VAL A 115 12.68 21.81 -20.64
N THR A 116 12.10 21.68 -21.83
CA THR A 116 10.73 22.14 -22.08
C THR A 116 9.74 20.99 -21.85
N HIS A 117 8.80 21.18 -20.92
CA HIS A 117 7.70 20.24 -20.65
C HIS A 117 6.37 20.97 -20.75
N GLY A 118 5.39 20.43 -21.49
CA GLY A 118 4.09 21.09 -21.68
C GLY A 118 4.18 22.53 -22.24
N GLY A 119 5.22 22.83 -23.02
CA GLY A 119 5.50 24.19 -23.52
C GLY A 119 6.08 25.16 -22.49
N LYS A 120 6.36 24.70 -21.27
CA LYS A 120 6.94 25.50 -20.18
C LYS A 120 8.44 25.18 -20.03
N PRO A 121 9.33 26.20 -19.99
CA PRO A 121 10.76 25.99 -19.84
C PRO A 121 11.15 25.77 -18.38
N ASN A 122 11.89 24.71 -18.08
CA ASN A 122 12.42 24.40 -16.75
C ASN A 122 13.94 24.42 -16.84
N ARG A 123 14.61 25.23 -16.01
CA ARG A 123 16.06 25.50 -16.14
C ARG A 123 16.83 24.89 -14.99
N PHE A 124 17.88 24.13 -15.28
CA PHE A 124 18.78 23.49 -14.31
C PHE A 124 20.14 24.18 -14.41
N PHE A 125 20.58 24.79 -13.31
CA PHE A 125 21.74 25.68 -13.34
C PHE A 125 22.47 25.73 -11.99
N ARG A 126 23.63 26.37 -11.96
CA ARG A 126 24.45 26.52 -10.75
C ARG A 126 24.54 27.97 -10.30
N LYS A 127 24.63 28.20 -8.98
CA LYS A 127 25.00 29.49 -8.38
C LYS A 127 26.21 29.25 -7.47
N GLY A 128 27.42 29.40 -8.01
CA GLY A 128 28.65 29.00 -7.31
C GLY A 128 28.71 27.47 -7.16
N GLU A 129 28.88 27.01 -5.92
CA GLU A 129 28.92 25.58 -5.57
C GLU A 129 27.51 24.97 -5.44
N GLU A 130 26.46 25.79 -5.44
CA GLU A 130 25.08 25.33 -5.24
C GLU A 130 24.39 24.95 -6.55
N PHE A 131 23.52 23.94 -6.48
CA PHE A 131 22.66 23.45 -7.56
C PHE A 131 21.25 24.02 -7.45
N TRP A 132 20.70 24.48 -8.57
CA TRP A 132 19.43 25.20 -8.60
C TRP A 132 18.55 24.76 -9.77
N VAL A 133 17.24 24.85 -9.57
CA VAL A 133 16.24 24.62 -10.60
C VAL A 133 15.24 25.78 -10.64
N ASN A 134 14.88 26.24 -11.84
CA ASN A 134 13.79 27.18 -12.06
C ASN A 134 12.58 26.42 -12.62
N ILE A 135 11.56 26.23 -11.79
CA ILE A 135 10.32 25.46 -12.08
C ILE A 135 9.09 26.19 -11.50
N GLU A 136 7.91 25.84 -12.00
CA GLU A 136 6.62 26.38 -11.56
C GLU A 136 6.25 25.88 -10.16
N GLY A 137 6.14 26.79 -9.19
CA GLY A 137 5.76 26.52 -7.81
C GLY A 137 4.26 26.31 -7.57
N PRO A 138 3.86 26.11 -6.30
CA PRO A 138 2.46 25.93 -5.92
C PRO A 138 1.55 27.11 -6.27
N ASP A 139 2.11 28.31 -6.45
CA ASP A 139 1.40 29.54 -6.85
C ASP A 139 1.32 29.72 -8.37
N GLY A 140 1.77 28.73 -9.16
CA GLY A 140 1.80 28.78 -10.62
C GLY A 140 2.88 29.71 -11.18
N GLN A 141 3.82 30.17 -10.35
CA GLN A 141 4.91 31.06 -10.78
C GLN A 141 6.24 30.31 -10.83
N PHE A 142 7.06 30.65 -11.83
CA PHE A 142 8.43 30.15 -11.92
C PHE A 142 9.31 30.80 -10.87
N LYS A 143 9.99 29.97 -10.07
CA LYS A 143 10.91 30.41 -9.02
C LYS A 143 12.15 29.53 -9.02
N ASP A 144 13.23 30.10 -8.52
CA ASP A 144 14.48 29.37 -8.28
C ASP A 144 14.39 28.62 -6.95
N TYR A 145 14.54 27.29 -7.01
CA TYR A 145 14.64 26.43 -5.84
C TYR A 145 16.05 25.86 -5.75
N LYS A 146 16.63 25.87 -4.55
CA LYS A 146 17.92 25.24 -4.28
C LYS A 146 17.71 23.74 -4.16
N ILE A 147 18.46 22.98 -4.96
CA ILE A 147 18.55 21.53 -4.79
C ILE A 147 19.37 21.27 -3.53
N SER A 148 18.73 20.65 -2.54
CA SER A 148 19.32 20.41 -1.23
C SER A 148 19.85 18.98 -1.10
N TYR A 149 19.23 18.04 -1.83
CA TYR A 149 19.54 16.62 -1.77
C TYR A 149 19.47 15.97 -3.15
N THR A 150 20.26 14.91 -3.31
CA THR A 150 20.08 13.89 -4.34
C THR A 150 19.35 12.69 -3.74
N PHE A 151 18.56 12.00 -4.56
CA PHE A 151 17.74 10.87 -4.16
C PHE A 151 17.82 9.77 -5.23
N ALA A 152 18.02 8.53 -4.82
CA ALA A 152 18.45 7.44 -5.71
C ALA A 152 19.81 7.71 -6.40
N PHE A 153 20.29 6.72 -7.16
CA PHE A 153 21.63 6.73 -7.76
C PHE A 153 21.60 6.25 -9.21
N GLU A 154 21.59 4.94 -9.43
CA GLU A 154 21.45 4.30 -10.74
C GLU A 154 20.20 3.40 -10.78
N PRO A 155 19.50 3.30 -11.92
CA PRO A 155 19.78 3.91 -13.22
C PRO A 155 19.27 5.35 -13.36
N LEU A 156 18.63 5.92 -12.34
CA LEU A 156 18.19 7.31 -12.33
C LEU A 156 18.42 8.00 -10.99
N GLN A 157 18.70 9.30 -11.04
CA GLN A 157 18.84 10.16 -9.85
C GLN A 157 17.78 11.26 -9.87
N GLN A 158 17.06 11.39 -8.76
CA GLN A 158 16.09 12.44 -8.49
C GLN A 158 16.70 13.53 -7.60
N TYR A 159 16.01 14.67 -7.51
CA TYR A 159 16.50 15.84 -6.77
C TYR A 159 15.40 16.44 -5.91
N MET A 160 15.80 16.98 -4.76
CA MET A 160 14.85 17.49 -3.78
C MET A 160 15.14 18.92 -3.35
N VAL A 161 14.06 19.64 -3.03
CA VAL A 161 14.06 21.03 -2.59
C VAL A 161 13.38 21.14 -1.22
N GLU A 162 13.83 22.08 -0.41
CA GLU A 162 13.24 22.37 0.91
C GLU A 162 12.28 23.56 0.84
N PHE A 163 11.17 23.45 1.56
CA PHE A 163 10.17 24.50 1.73
C PHE A 163 10.24 25.10 3.14
N GLU A 164 9.74 26.32 3.31
CA GLU A 164 9.76 27.03 4.60
C GLU A 164 8.95 26.32 5.70
N ASP A 165 7.99 25.47 5.33
CA ASP A 165 7.16 24.68 6.24
C ASP A 165 7.81 23.34 6.65
N GLY A 166 9.08 23.12 6.26
CA GLY A 166 9.86 21.92 6.57
C GLY A 166 9.63 20.75 5.60
N ARG A 167 8.75 20.91 4.60
CA ARG A 167 8.60 19.89 3.56
C ARG A 167 9.86 19.80 2.71
N VAL A 168 10.28 18.58 2.45
CA VAL A 168 11.26 18.21 1.42
C VAL A 168 10.47 17.60 0.27
N GLN A 169 10.55 18.20 -0.92
CA GLN A 169 9.80 17.75 -2.10
C GLN A 169 10.74 17.25 -3.19
N LEU A 170 10.40 16.11 -3.79
CA LEU A 170 10.98 15.69 -5.06
C LEU A 170 10.47 16.60 -6.18
N ILE A 171 11.40 17.10 -6.99
CA ILE A 171 11.05 17.85 -8.21
C ILE A 171 10.60 16.85 -9.29
N PRO A 172 9.80 17.25 -10.30
CA PRO A 172 9.20 16.29 -11.23
C PRO A 172 10.19 15.73 -12.26
N PHE A 173 11.46 16.14 -12.21
CA PHE A 173 12.48 15.78 -13.17
C PHE A 173 13.55 14.89 -12.53
N ALA A 174 13.89 13.82 -13.23
CA ALA A 174 14.99 12.93 -12.89
C ALA A 174 16.08 13.01 -13.96
N TRP A 175 17.29 12.66 -13.55
CA TRP A 175 18.43 12.44 -14.42
C TRP A 175 18.58 10.96 -14.72
N ASP A 176 18.59 10.60 -16.00
CA ASP A 176 18.91 9.25 -16.47
C ASP A 176 20.42 9.06 -16.36
N SER A 177 20.87 8.39 -15.30
CA SER A 177 22.30 8.24 -14.97
C SER A 177 23.01 7.16 -15.79
N ARG A 178 22.26 6.38 -16.57
CA ARG A 178 22.81 5.37 -17.48
C ARG A 178 23.74 6.01 -18.51
N THR A 179 24.55 5.19 -19.17
CA THR A 179 25.49 5.70 -20.18
C THR A 179 24.75 6.25 -21.41
N GLU A 180 25.40 7.14 -22.18
CA GLU A 180 24.84 7.63 -23.45
C GLU A 180 24.51 6.48 -24.43
N GLY A 181 25.29 5.39 -24.39
CA GLY A 181 25.07 4.19 -25.21
C GLY A 181 23.76 3.47 -24.90
N GLU A 182 23.25 3.62 -23.68
CA GLU A 182 21.97 3.07 -23.20
C GLU A 182 20.82 4.08 -23.35
N GLY A 183 21.08 5.24 -23.95
CA GLY A 183 20.12 6.34 -24.07
C GLY A 183 19.98 7.20 -22.82
N GLY A 184 20.94 7.10 -21.89
CA GLY A 184 21.01 7.90 -20.67
C GLY A 184 21.68 9.26 -20.86
N GLN A 185 22.15 9.83 -19.74
CA GLN A 185 22.69 11.19 -19.62
C GLN A 185 21.71 12.28 -20.10
N ARG A 186 20.47 12.20 -19.63
CA ARG A 186 19.40 13.13 -20.01
C ARG A 186 18.43 13.42 -18.87
N TRP A 187 17.85 14.61 -18.91
CA TRP A 187 16.70 14.96 -18.07
C TRP A 187 15.40 14.40 -18.65
N PHE A 188 14.53 13.90 -17.78
CA PHE A 188 13.18 13.47 -18.14
C PHE A 188 12.20 13.73 -16.99
N ASN A 189 10.91 13.78 -17.29
CA ASN A 189 9.86 14.03 -16.31
C ASN A 189 9.22 12.69 -15.91
N LEU A 190 9.20 12.36 -14.62
CA LEU A 190 8.70 11.06 -14.15
C LEU A 190 7.17 10.92 -14.23
N TYR A 191 6.46 12.04 -14.22
CA TYR A 191 4.99 12.08 -14.16
C TYR A 191 4.43 13.12 -15.14
N PRO A 192 4.68 12.97 -16.46
CA PRO A 192 4.45 14.01 -17.46
C PRO A 192 2.98 14.41 -17.60
N ASP A 193 2.06 13.49 -17.29
CA ASP A 193 0.62 13.66 -17.43
C ASP A 193 -0.08 14.18 -16.16
N THR A 194 0.67 14.43 -15.07
CA THR A 194 0.11 14.92 -13.80
C THR A 194 -0.17 16.41 -13.82
N THR A 195 -1.29 16.81 -13.23
CA THR A 195 -1.67 18.21 -12.98
C THR A 195 -1.72 18.48 -11.49
N ASN A 196 -1.86 19.75 -11.09
CA ASN A 196 -1.97 20.14 -9.67
C ASN A 196 -3.15 19.50 -8.90
N THR A 197 -4.07 18.83 -9.58
CA THR A 197 -5.18 18.05 -9.01
C THR A 197 -4.86 16.57 -8.84
N ASP A 198 -3.65 16.12 -9.21
CA ASP A 198 -3.19 14.74 -9.07
C ASP A 198 -2.24 14.61 -7.87
N GLU A 199 -2.30 13.48 -7.16
CA GLU A 199 -1.52 13.23 -5.94
C GLU A 199 0.00 13.35 -6.15
N PHE A 200 0.49 12.85 -7.29
CA PHE A 200 1.93 12.82 -7.63
C PHE A 200 2.44 14.08 -8.32
N TYR A 201 1.64 15.14 -8.41
CA TYR A 201 2.16 16.43 -8.81
C TYR A 201 3.21 16.93 -7.82
N TRP A 202 4.27 17.57 -8.31
CA TRP A 202 5.50 17.79 -7.53
C TRP A 202 5.36 18.65 -6.27
N THR A 203 4.31 19.46 -6.15
CA THR A 203 4.04 20.25 -4.94
C THR A 203 3.05 19.58 -3.98
N ASN A 204 2.50 18.43 -4.37
CA ASN A 204 1.49 17.67 -3.65
C ASN A 204 2.14 16.57 -2.79
N SER A 205 1.34 15.93 -1.93
CA SER A 205 1.84 15.01 -0.90
C SER A 205 2.46 13.72 -1.46
N GLY A 206 2.14 13.33 -2.70
CA GLY A 206 2.73 12.16 -3.36
C GLY A 206 4.23 12.31 -3.64
N GLN A 207 4.74 13.55 -3.63
CA GLN A 207 6.15 13.88 -3.83
C GLN A 207 6.82 14.41 -2.55
N ASN A 208 6.16 14.27 -1.40
CA ASN A 208 6.70 14.68 -0.11
C ASN A 208 7.62 13.60 0.47
N TRP A 209 8.90 13.90 0.57
CA TRP A 209 9.91 12.97 1.07
C TRP A 209 9.70 12.63 2.55
N ASN A 210 9.35 13.61 3.41
CA ASN A 210 9.25 13.43 4.86
C ASN A 210 8.32 12.25 5.22
N PHE A 211 7.22 12.12 4.49
CA PHE A 211 6.27 11.02 4.66
C PHE A 211 6.55 9.83 3.73
N MET A 212 6.76 10.07 2.43
CA MET A 212 6.77 9.00 1.43
C MET A 212 8.05 8.16 1.44
N CYS A 213 9.17 8.76 1.83
CA CYS A 213 10.51 8.23 1.52
C CYS A 213 11.42 8.15 2.74
N ALA A 214 11.31 9.09 3.67
CA ALA A 214 12.30 9.29 4.72
C ALA A 214 12.52 8.04 5.60
N ASP A 215 11.47 7.29 5.93
CA ASP A 215 11.56 6.07 6.79
C ASP A 215 12.45 4.98 6.17
N CYS A 216 12.57 4.94 4.83
CA CYS A 216 13.42 3.97 4.13
C CYS A 216 14.80 4.52 3.74
N HIS A 217 14.95 5.85 3.68
CA HIS A 217 16.12 6.54 3.10
C HIS A 217 16.88 7.37 4.14
N SER A 218 16.71 7.06 5.42
CA SER A 218 17.42 7.71 6.52
C SER A 218 17.60 6.73 7.67
N THR A 219 18.55 7.02 8.55
CA THR A 219 18.82 6.21 9.75
C THR A 219 18.34 6.94 10.99
N ASN A 220 17.54 6.26 11.81
CA ASN A 220 16.93 6.80 13.04
C ASN A 220 16.13 8.09 12.77
N LEU A 221 15.13 7.99 11.89
CA LEU A 221 14.26 9.10 11.52
C LEU A 221 13.23 9.41 12.61
N GLU A 222 13.00 10.69 12.84
CA GLU A 222 11.81 11.23 13.50
C GLU A 222 11.15 12.25 12.55
N LYS A 223 9.93 11.98 12.07
CA LYS A 223 9.24 12.87 11.11
C LYS A 223 8.88 14.19 11.76
N ASN A 224 8.52 14.17 13.04
CA ASN A 224 8.21 15.36 13.85
C ASN A 224 7.22 16.30 13.14
N TYR A 225 6.13 15.73 12.63
CA TYR A 225 5.06 16.50 11.99
C TYR A 225 4.12 17.12 13.04
N ASP A 226 3.95 18.44 12.98
CA ASP A 226 2.98 19.16 13.81
C ASP A 226 1.69 19.41 13.01
N SER A 227 0.65 18.66 13.37
CA SER A 227 -0.68 18.78 12.74
C SER A 227 -1.39 20.11 12.99
N ALA A 228 -1.01 20.88 14.02
CA ALA A 228 -1.64 22.15 14.32
C ALA A 228 -1.13 23.29 13.43
N SER A 229 0.17 23.28 13.11
CA SER A 229 0.81 24.23 12.19
C SER A 229 0.95 23.72 10.76
N ASN A 230 0.69 22.44 10.51
CA ASN A 230 0.94 21.74 9.24
C ASN A 230 2.42 21.79 8.80
N THR A 231 3.36 21.73 9.75
CA THR A 231 4.80 21.84 9.48
C THR A 231 5.56 20.58 9.87
N TYR A 232 6.68 20.34 9.20
CA TYR A 232 7.62 19.28 9.54
C TYR A 232 8.84 19.86 10.27
N ASN A 233 9.34 19.12 11.26
CA ASN A 233 10.66 19.35 11.86
C ASN A 233 11.47 18.03 11.84
N THR A 234 11.50 17.40 10.67
CA THR A 234 12.06 16.06 10.49
C THR A 234 13.55 16.03 10.83
N THR A 235 13.95 15.04 11.62
CA THR A 235 15.33 14.83 12.05
C THR A 235 15.74 13.38 11.81
N TRP A 236 17.04 13.15 11.65
CA TRP A 236 17.64 11.83 11.45
C TRP A 236 19.05 11.81 12.03
N SER A 237 19.61 10.61 12.25
CA SER A 237 21.01 10.45 12.62
C SER A 237 21.94 10.42 11.40
N GLU A 238 21.51 9.79 10.31
CA GLU A 238 22.24 9.76 9.04
C GLU A 238 21.29 9.89 7.85
N ILE A 239 21.73 10.59 6.81
CA ILE A 239 20.92 10.98 5.65
C ILE A 239 20.98 9.95 4.51
N ASN A 240 20.94 8.66 4.88
CA ASN A 240 20.88 7.49 4.00
C ASN A 240 20.66 6.21 4.83
N VAL A 241 20.82 5.04 4.20
CA VAL A 241 20.79 3.73 4.86
C VAL A 241 22.19 3.42 5.41
N GLY A 242 22.46 3.90 6.62
CA GLY A 242 23.70 3.66 7.36
C GLY A 242 23.75 2.30 8.05
N CYS A 243 24.87 1.99 8.70
CA CYS A 243 25.07 0.69 9.37
C CYS A 243 23.95 0.40 10.40
N GLU A 244 23.60 1.42 11.18
CA GLU A 244 22.66 1.29 12.29
C GLU A 244 21.18 1.19 11.83
N ALA A 245 20.87 1.43 10.54
CA ALA A 245 19.54 1.15 9.99
C ALA A 245 19.21 -0.35 10.00
N CYS A 246 20.23 -1.19 9.77
CA CYS A 246 20.11 -2.64 9.80
C CYS A 246 20.47 -3.22 11.18
N HIS A 247 21.59 -2.78 11.75
CA HIS A 247 22.17 -3.34 12.97
C HIS A 247 21.58 -2.77 14.27
N GLY A 248 21.03 -1.56 14.24
CA GLY A 248 20.50 -0.87 15.40
C GLY A 248 21.53 0.01 16.11
N PRO A 249 21.11 0.69 17.20
CA PRO A 249 21.97 1.63 17.92
C PRO A 249 23.21 0.92 18.50
N ALA A 250 24.40 1.41 18.15
CA ALA A 250 25.67 0.71 18.38
C ALA A 250 26.47 1.21 19.58
N SER A 251 26.03 2.23 20.33
CA SER A 251 26.78 2.78 21.48
C SER A 251 27.23 1.72 22.50
N GLU A 252 26.34 0.81 22.92
CA GLU A 252 26.69 -0.28 23.83
C GLU A 252 27.69 -1.27 23.21
N HIS A 253 27.51 -1.59 21.92
CA HIS A 253 28.44 -2.44 21.18
C HIS A 253 29.84 -1.83 21.14
N VAL A 254 29.95 -0.54 20.81
CA VAL A 254 31.21 0.20 20.76
C VAL A 254 31.87 0.25 22.14
N GLU A 255 31.13 0.58 23.19
CA GLU A 255 31.67 0.63 24.57
C GLU A 255 32.21 -0.75 24.99
N GLN A 256 31.43 -1.80 24.79
CA GLN A 256 31.81 -3.15 25.16
C GLN A 256 33.02 -3.65 24.35
N ALA A 257 33.07 -3.37 23.05
CA ALA A 257 34.21 -3.71 22.19
C ALA A 257 35.50 -3.00 22.63
N GLN A 258 35.40 -1.72 23.02
CA GLN A 258 36.52 -0.95 23.56
C GLN A 258 36.99 -1.50 24.91
N LEU A 259 36.06 -1.83 25.81
CA LEU A 259 36.37 -2.46 27.09
C LEU A 259 37.04 -3.82 26.89
N ALA A 260 36.56 -4.63 25.94
CA ALA A 260 37.16 -5.91 25.59
C ALA A 260 38.59 -5.74 25.05
N LYS A 261 38.82 -4.76 24.15
CA LYS A 261 40.15 -4.41 23.64
C LYS A 261 41.09 -3.96 24.77
N ALA A 262 40.59 -3.18 25.73
CA ALA A 262 41.33 -2.73 26.91
C ALA A 262 41.64 -3.88 27.89
N GLN A 263 40.74 -4.86 28.02
CA GLN A 263 40.96 -6.07 28.81
C GLN A 263 41.98 -6.99 28.13
N LEU A 264 41.88 -7.22 26.82
CA LEU A 264 42.84 -8.03 26.05
C LEU A 264 44.25 -7.44 26.11
N THR A 265 44.42 -6.13 26.04
CA THR A 265 45.72 -5.46 26.20
C THR A 265 46.28 -5.59 27.62
N LYS A 266 45.42 -5.56 28.66
CA LYS A 266 45.80 -5.87 30.04
C LYS A 266 46.15 -7.34 30.24
N GLU A 267 45.41 -8.27 29.63
CA GLU A 267 45.67 -9.72 29.67
C GLU A 267 46.97 -10.08 28.94
N GLN A 268 47.25 -9.47 27.80
CA GLN A 268 48.51 -9.63 27.07
C GLN A 268 49.69 -9.12 27.92
N SER A 269 49.49 -8.02 28.66
CA SER A 269 50.46 -7.49 29.62
C SER A 269 50.62 -8.37 30.87
N ALA A 270 49.53 -8.98 31.37
CA ALA A 270 49.55 -9.90 32.51
C ALA A 270 50.14 -11.28 32.17
N LYS A 271 49.89 -11.80 30.96
CA LYS A 271 50.53 -13.00 30.40
C LYS A 271 52.03 -12.79 30.18
N ALA A 272 52.46 -11.58 29.78
CA ALA A 272 53.88 -11.22 29.72
C ALA A 272 54.54 -11.20 31.12
N ASN A 273 53.77 -11.00 32.19
CA ASN A 273 54.22 -10.96 33.58
C ASN A 273 53.97 -12.27 34.37
N GLY A 274 53.53 -13.35 33.71
CA GLY A 274 53.44 -14.69 34.31
C GLY A 274 52.18 -14.99 35.13
N GLU A 275 51.13 -14.16 35.04
CA GLU A 275 49.86 -14.40 35.73
C GLU A 275 48.92 -15.27 34.87
N LYS A 276 48.26 -16.26 35.48
CA LYS A 276 47.32 -17.17 34.82
C LYS A 276 45.89 -16.85 35.22
N ASP A 277 45.01 -17.01 34.22
CA ASP A 277 43.56 -16.92 34.20
C ASP A 277 42.94 -15.52 34.22
N VAL A 278 42.53 -15.10 33.02
CA VAL A 278 41.42 -14.18 32.85
C VAL A 278 40.45 -14.84 31.85
N GLN A 279 39.22 -15.06 32.28
CA GLN A 279 38.15 -15.62 31.46
C GLN A 279 37.60 -14.51 30.55
N ALA A 280 37.71 -14.71 29.23
CA ALA A 280 37.00 -13.91 28.25
C ALA A 280 35.51 -14.31 28.22
N SER A 281 34.66 -13.49 28.83
CA SER A 281 33.22 -13.39 28.52
C SER A 281 32.99 -11.97 28.02
N ALA A 282 32.24 -11.66 26.96
CA ALA A 282 31.00 -12.26 26.51
C ALA A 282 30.81 -11.96 25.00
N HIS A 283 29.73 -12.46 24.39
CA HIS A 283 29.29 -11.98 23.08
C HIS A 283 29.05 -10.46 23.14
N TYR A 284 29.82 -9.68 22.38
CA TYR A 284 29.68 -8.23 22.25
C TYR A 284 28.82 -7.84 21.03
N GLY A 285 27.88 -8.71 20.63
CA GLY A 285 27.10 -8.53 19.41
C GLY A 285 25.88 -7.64 19.61
N PHE A 286 25.33 -7.10 18.53
CA PHE A 286 24.02 -6.47 18.53
C PHE A 286 22.93 -7.45 18.99
N ASP A 287 21.85 -6.92 19.59
CA ASP A 287 20.71 -7.72 20.06
C ASP A 287 19.94 -8.42 18.92
N ARG A 288 20.12 -7.93 17.69
CA ARG A 288 19.43 -8.43 16.50
C ARG A 288 20.19 -9.56 15.81
N ASP A 289 19.49 -10.65 15.52
CA ASP A 289 20.04 -11.75 14.71
C ASP A 289 19.81 -11.49 13.22
N LEU A 290 20.88 -11.11 12.52
CA LEU A 290 20.90 -10.96 11.05
C LEU A 290 21.52 -12.17 10.34
N SER A 291 21.64 -13.33 11.00
CA SER A 291 22.19 -14.53 10.37
C SER A 291 21.21 -15.17 9.37
N LYS A 292 21.74 -16.03 8.49
CA LYS A 292 20.91 -16.84 7.59
C LYS A 292 20.06 -17.82 8.40
N SER A 293 18.78 -17.94 8.04
CA SER A 293 17.85 -18.88 8.69
C SER A 293 18.28 -20.34 8.52
N VAL A 294 18.82 -20.69 7.34
CA VAL A 294 19.36 -22.01 7.04
C VAL A 294 20.88 -21.95 6.95
N LYS A 295 21.54 -22.68 7.85
CA LYS A 295 23.01 -22.77 7.93
C LYS A 295 23.59 -23.88 7.05
N GLU A 296 22.81 -24.93 6.79
CA GLU A 296 23.25 -26.10 6.06
C GLU A 296 22.15 -26.58 5.11
N TRP A 297 22.51 -26.71 3.83
CA TRP A 297 21.65 -27.24 2.77
C TRP A 297 22.13 -28.65 2.42
N ILE A 298 21.21 -29.61 2.41
CA ILE A 298 21.51 -31.02 2.24
C ILE A 298 20.89 -31.57 0.96
N TYR A 299 21.65 -32.42 0.26
CA TYR A 299 21.10 -33.20 -0.84
C TYR A 299 20.16 -34.29 -0.30
N GLN A 300 19.03 -34.46 -0.95
CA GLN A 300 18.10 -35.56 -0.69
C GLN A 300 17.83 -36.29 -2.00
N GLU A 301 17.99 -37.61 -1.98
CA GLU A 301 17.79 -38.45 -3.16
C GLU A 301 16.38 -38.24 -3.76
N GLY A 302 16.33 -38.08 -5.08
CA GLY A 302 15.09 -37.82 -5.82
C GLY A 302 14.69 -36.33 -5.92
N ASN A 303 15.39 -35.42 -5.25
CA ASN A 303 15.19 -33.98 -5.41
C ASN A 303 16.25 -33.35 -6.33
N SER A 304 15.82 -32.48 -7.23
CA SER A 304 16.70 -31.67 -8.10
C SER A 304 17.23 -30.40 -7.39
N THR A 305 16.80 -30.15 -6.16
CA THR A 305 17.14 -28.95 -5.37
C THR A 305 17.48 -29.36 -3.94
N LEU A 306 18.52 -28.76 -3.37
CA LEU A 306 18.91 -28.98 -1.97
C LEU A 306 17.76 -28.61 -1.02
N GLN A 307 17.70 -29.32 0.11
CA GLN A 307 16.69 -29.09 1.15
C GLN A 307 17.36 -28.48 2.39
N PRO A 308 16.67 -27.62 3.14
CA PRO A 308 17.22 -27.11 4.39
C PRO A 308 17.33 -28.26 5.40
N LYS A 309 18.45 -28.34 6.11
CA LYS A 309 18.59 -29.29 7.22
C LYS A 309 17.68 -28.90 8.40
N ASP A 310 17.79 -27.64 8.79
CA ASP A 310 17.00 -26.99 9.84
C ASP A 310 16.71 -25.54 9.43
N ILE A 311 15.54 -25.02 9.80
CA ILE A 311 15.15 -23.62 9.62
C ILE A 311 15.13 -22.97 11.00
N ILE A 312 15.96 -21.96 11.21
CA ILE A 312 16.10 -21.24 12.48
C ILE A 312 15.54 -19.83 12.32
N HIS A 313 14.90 -19.31 13.35
CA HIS A 313 14.42 -17.94 13.37
C HIS A 313 15.57 -16.93 13.21
N THR A 314 15.33 -15.85 12.48
CA THR A 314 16.24 -14.73 12.25
C THR A 314 15.43 -13.47 12.00
N ASN A 315 15.99 -12.31 12.32
CA ASN A 315 15.37 -11.01 12.04
C ASN A 315 15.73 -10.47 10.65
N GLN A 316 16.60 -11.15 9.88
CA GLN A 316 17.15 -10.62 8.62
C GLN A 316 16.06 -10.24 7.61
N VAL A 317 15.13 -11.16 7.30
CA VAL A 317 14.09 -10.90 6.28
C VAL A 317 13.21 -9.73 6.69
N GLN A 318 12.80 -9.67 7.96
CA GLN A 318 11.98 -8.57 8.46
C GLN A 318 12.74 -7.24 8.51
N THR A 319 14.07 -7.27 8.69
CA THR A 319 14.94 -6.08 8.63
C THR A 319 14.96 -5.51 7.22
N CYS A 320 15.19 -6.35 6.20
CA CYS A 320 15.14 -5.91 4.80
C CYS A 320 13.72 -5.45 4.40
N ALA A 321 12.69 -6.15 4.87
CA ALA A 321 11.30 -5.83 4.57
C ALA A 321 10.86 -4.45 5.05
N GLN A 322 11.54 -3.83 6.01
CA GLN A 322 11.22 -2.48 6.45
C GLN A 322 11.29 -1.51 5.28
N CYS A 323 12.30 -1.60 4.43
CA CYS A 323 12.39 -0.73 3.25
C CYS A 323 11.86 -1.40 1.98
N HIS A 324 12.11 -2.70 1.81
CA HIS A 324 11.82 -3.44 0.60
C HIS A 324 10.40 -4.04 0.55
N SER A 325 9.41 -3.28 1.04
CA SER A 325 8.01 -3.69 1.01
C SER A 325 7.04 -2.52 0.80
N ARG A 326 5.95 -2.80 0.07
CA ARG A 326 4.80 -1.91 0.00
C ARG A 326 4.03 -1.98 1.30
N ARG A 327 4.10 -0.93 2.12
CA ARG A 327 3.53 -0.91 3.47
C ARG A 327 3.01 0.48 3.86
N THR A 328 2.31 0.53 4.98
CA THR A 328 1.96 1.76 5.71
C THR A 328 2.67 1.77 7.05
N GLN A 329 3.34 2.86 7.41
CA GLN A 329 3.88 3.06 8.75
C GLN A 329 2.78 3.44 9.74
N LEU A 330 2.86 2.88 10.94
CA LEU A 330 1.86 3.00 11.99
C LEU A 330 2.28 3.97 13.09
N ASN A 331 3.59 4.07 13.36
CA ASN A 331 4.14 4.91 14.42
C ASN A 331 5.62 5.26 14.14
N GLU A 332 6.11 6.18 14.96
CA GLU A 332 7.52 6.53 15.12
C GLU A 332 8.03 5.93 16.43
N THR A 333 8.44 4.67 16.42
CA THR A 333 9.14 4.08 17.59
C THR A 333 10.65 4.28 17.54
N GLY A 334 11.16 5.11 16.60
CA GLY A 334 12.53 5.66 16.58
C GLY A 334 13.61 4.60 16.77
N ASP A 335 13.49 3.50 16.01
CA ASP A 335 13.65 2.15 16.53
C ASP A 335 13.56 1.13 15.39
N HIS A 336 14.27 1.22 14.25
CA HIS A 336 14.22 0.17 13.20
C HIS A 336 14.52 -1.23 13.77
N VAL A 337 15.17 -1.27 14.93
CA VAL A 337 15.66 -2.35 15.82
C VAL A 337 14.69 -3.35 16.43
N ASN A 338 13.78 -2.78 17.22
CA ASN A 338 13.02 -3.49 18.23
C ASN A 338 11.56 -3.62 17.84
N GLY A 339 10.90 -4.70 18.27
CA GLY A 339 9.48 -4.95 17.99
C GLY A 339 9.23 -5.69 16.68
N LEU A 340 8.01 -6.21 16.53
CA LEU A 340 7.62 -7.00 15.37
C LEU A 340 7.33 -6.10 14.17
N PHE A 341 7.53 -6.63 12.96
CA PHE A 341 7.23 -5.90 11.72
C PHE A 341 5.81 -5.30 11.74
N PHE A 342 4.82 -6.09 12.17
CA PHE A 342 3.41 -5.70 12.22
C PHE A 342 3.03 -4.78 13.40
N ASP A 343 3.99 -4.44 14.27
CA ASP A 343 3.82 -3.38 15.27
C ASP A 343 4.19 -2.00 14.74
N LYS A 344 4.90 -1.94 13.61
CA LYS A 344 5.32 -0.69 12.97
C LYS A 344 4.70 -0.48 11.62
N TYR A 345 4.42 -1.56 10.92
CA TYR A 345 4.01 -1.54 9.53
C TYR A 345 2.78 -2.38 9.30
N ARG A 346 1.94 -1.95 8.37
CA ARG A 346 0.91 -2.78 7.77
C ARG A 346 1.31 -3.06 6.32
N LEU A 347 1.62 -4.33 6.03
CA LEU A 347 1.97 -4.79 4.69
C LEU A 347 0.75 -4.75 3.76
N SER A 348 0.96 -4.35 2.50
CA SER A 348 -0.04 -4.56 1.44
C SER A 348 -0.12 -6.04 1.05
N LEU A 349 -1.33 -6.59 0.96
CA LEU A 349 -1.56 -7.96 0.49
C LEU A 349 -1.67 -8.03 -1.04
N ILE A 350 -1.91 -9.23 -1.60
CA ILE A 350 -2.01 -9.48 -3.03
C ILE A 350 -3.39 -9.06 -3.56
N THR A 351 -3.58 -7.75 -3.72
CA THR A 351 -4.83 -7.12 -4.17
C THR A 351 -4.78 -6.78 -5.68
N PRO A 352 -5.93 -6.67 -6.37
CA PRO A 352 -5.95 -6.50 -7.83
C PRO A 352 -5.45 -5.12 -8.29
N GLU A 353 -5.23 -4.18 -7.38
CA GLU A 353 -4.67 -2.86 -7.67
C GLU A 353 -3.15 -2.84 -7.69
N LEU A 354 -2.52 -3.84 -7.08
CA LEU A 354 -1.07 -3.92 -6.90
C LEU A 354 -0.47 -5.10 -7.67
N TYR A 355 -1.19 -6.21 -7.74
CA TYR A 355 -0.72 -7.45 -8.35
C TYR A 355 -1.63 -7.94 -9.47
N HIS A 356 -1.02 -8.63 -10.43
CA HIS A 356 -1.74 -9.51 -11.34
C HIS A 356 -2.43 -10.65 -10.56
N ASN A 357 -3.45 -11.28 -11.18
CA ASN A 357 -4.26 -12.30 -10.50
C ASN A 357 -3.46 -13.52 -10.03
N ASP A 358 -2.32 -13.80 -10.65
CA ASP A 358 -1.38 -14.86 -10.28
C ASP A 358 -0.30 -14.41 -9.29
N GLY A 359 -0.37 -13.17 -8.79
CA GLY A 359 0.54 -12.68 -7.77
C GLY A 359 1.86 -12.12 -8.31
N GLN A 360 2.05 -12.09 -9.63
CA GLN A 360 3.09 -11.28 -10.26
C GLN A 360 2.84 -9.79 -9.95
N ILE A 361 3.91 -9.06 -9.69
CA ILE A 361 3.85 -7.62 -9.43
C ILE A 361 3.30 -6.89 -10.66
N TYR A 362 2.42 -5.92 -10.45
CA TYR A 362 1.89 -5.02 -11.48
C TYR A 362 2.27 -3.54 -11.20
N ASP A 363 2.18 -3.10 -9.95
CA ASP A 363 2.59 -1.76 -9.49
C ASP A 363 3.99 -1.81 -8.82
N GLU A 364 4.52 -0.69 -8.32
CA GLU A 364 5.78 -0.67 -7.57
C GLU A 364 5.58 -1.22 -6.14
N ASP A 365 5.61 -2.56 -6.00
CA ASP A 365 5.36 -3.26 -4.73
C ASP A 365 6.62 -3.74 -3.99
N TYR A 366 7.79 -3.42 -4.54
CA TYR A 366 9.10 -3.90 -4.07
C TYR A 366 9.15 -5.44 -4.07
N VAL A 367 9.84 -6.07 -3.11
CA VAL A 367 10.16 -7.52 -3.19
C VAL A 367 9.61 -8.36 -2.05
N TYR A 368 9.23 -7.79 -0.90
CA TYR A 368 8.83 -8.62 0.25
C TYR A 368 7.51 -9.37 0.04
N GLY A 369 6.49 -8.72 -0.54
CA GLY A 369 5.20 -9.34 -0.82
C GLY A 369 5.33 -10.50 -1.82
N SER A 370 6.12 -10.33 -2.88
CA SER A 370 6.44 -11.40 -3.84
C SER A 370 7.31 -12.50 -3.23
N PHE A 371 8.33 -12.14 -2.44
CA PHE A 371 9.16 -13.08 -1.69
C PHE A 371 8.33 -14.03 -0.81
N LEU A 372 7.36 -13.51 -0.06
CA LEU A 372 6.47 -14.31 0.79
C LEU A 372 5.56 -15.28 0.03
N GLN A 373 5.39 -15.10 -1.29
CA GLN A 373 4.67 -16.06 -2.13
C GLN A 373 5.53 -17.28 -2.50
N SER A 374 6.85 -17.16 -2.41
CA SER A 374 7.78 -18.15 -2.92
C SER A 374 7.98 -19.36 -2.01
N VAL A 375 8.32 -20.49 -2.63
CA VAL A 375 8.81 -21.68 -1.90
C VAL A 375 10.16 -21.38 -1.21
N MET A 376 10.94 -20.41 -1.70
CA MET A 376 12.20 -20.02 -1.08
C MET A 376 11.97 -19.45 0.34
N ALA A 377 10.97 -18.59 0.51
CA ALA A 377 10.59 -18.07 1.82
C ALA A 377 10.13 -19.20 2.76
N GLU A 378 9.31 -20.14 2.27
CA GLU A 378 8.87 -21.30 3.04
C GLU A 378 10.04 -22.18 3.51
N LYS A 379 11.10 -22.29 2.69
CA LYS A 379 12.29 -23.10 2.97
C LYS A 379 13.37 -22.36 3.76
N GLY A 380 13.10 -21.16 4.27
CA GLY A 380 14.04 -20.41 5.11
C GLY A 380 15.19 -19.76 4.33
N VAL A 381 15.03 -19.52 3.03
CA VAL A 381 15.95 -18.63 2.32
C VAL A 381 15.81 -17.22 2.89
N THR A 382 16.93 -16.50 2.95
CA THR A 382 17.01 -15.11 3.42
C THR A 382 17.68 -14.26 2.35
N CYS A 383 17.52 -12.93 2.43
CA CYS A 383 18.03 -12.00 1.41
C CYS A 383 19.55 -12.20 1.16
N THR A 384 20.32 -12.42 2.22
CA THR A 384 21.78 -12.61 2.15
C THR A 384 22.23 -13.99 1.68
N ASN A 385 21.31 -14.88 1.32
CA ASN A 385 21.65 -16.05 0.50
C ASN A 385 22.03 -15.66 -0.93
N CYS A 386 21.49 -14.53 -1.44
CA CYS A 386 21.73 -14.06 -2.80
C CYS A 386 22.44 -12.70 -2.84
N HIS A 387 22.11 -11.78 -1.94
CA HIS A 387 22.61 -10.39 -1.95
C HIS A 387 23.66 -10.13 -0.89
N ASP A 388 24.70 -9.39 -1.23
CA ASP A 388 25.59 -8.80 -0.24
C ASP A 388 24.96 -7.50 0.30
N PRO A 389 24.69 -7.39 1.62
CA PRO A 389 24.01 -6.23 2.17
C PRO A 389 24.89 -4.97 2.19
N HIS A 390 26.22 -5.11 2.13
CA HIS A 390 27.14 -3.97 2.13
C HIS A 390 27.30 -3.41 0.72
N THR A 391 27.60 -4.25 -0.28
CA THR A 391 27.71 -3.75 -1.67
C THR A 391 26.35 -3.44 -2.31
N ALA A 392 25.26 -4.01 -1.77
CA ALA A 392 23.93 -4.04 -2.37
C ALA A 392 23.87 -4.77 -3.73
N GLU A 393 24.85 -5.62 -4.02
CA GLU A 393 24.93 -6.43 -5.24
C GLU A 393 24.65 -7.92 -4.97
N LEU A 394 24.66 -8.74 -6.02
CA LEU A 394 24.66 -10.20 -5.86
C LEU A 394 25.99 -10.69 -5.31
N LYS A 395 25.95 -11.64 -4.37
CA LYS A 395 27.16 -12.25 -3.78
C LYS A 395 28.01 -13.03 -4.77
N ILE A 396 27.36 -13.53 -5.81
CA ILE A 396 27.96 -14.28 -6.90
C ILE A 396 27.27 -13.88 -8.20
N ALA A 397 27.94 -14.16 -9.32
CA ALA A 397 27.41 -13.87 -10.65
C ALA A 397 25.99 -14.46 -10.85
N GLU A 398 25.15 -13.74 -11.58
CA GLU A 398 23.73 -14.06 -11.79
C GLU A 398 23.54 -15.48 -12.32
N GLU A 399 24.41 -15.94 -13.22
CA GLU A 399 24.34 -17.26 -13.83
C GLU A 399 24.59 -18.40 -12.83
N ALA A 400 25.25 -18.10 -11.72
CA ALA A 400 25.61 -19.07 -10.68
C ALA A 400 24.68 -19.00 -9.46
N VAL A 401 23.93 -17.91 -9.24
CA VAL A 401 23.19 -17.67 -8.00
C VAL A 401 22.19 -18.78 -7.67
N CYS A 402 21.47 -19.27 -8.69
CA CYS A 402 20.48 -20.34 -8.53
C CYS A 402 21.16 -21.71 -8.30
N SER A 403 22.34 -21.92 -8.89
CA SER A 403 23.07 -23.19 -8.84
C SER A 403 23.65 -23.53 -7.45
N GLN A 404 23.60 -22.59 -6.50
CA GLN A 404 23.92 -22.82 -5.10
C GLN A 404 23.05 -23.92 -4.47
N CYS A 405 21.78 -24.00 -4.89
CA CYS A 405 20.81 -24.96 -4.37
C CYS A 405 20.21 -25.84 -5.47
N HIS A 406 20.09 -25.34 -6.69
CA HIS A 406 19.58 -26.09 -7.83
C HIS A 406 20.70 -26.89 -8.48
N ILE A 407 20.53 -28.21 -8.58
CA ILE A 407 21.58 -29.10 -9.09
C ILE A 407 21.83 -28.80 -10.57
N ALA A 408 22.97 -28.19 -10.90
CA ALA A 408 23.26 -27.70 -12.25
C ALA A 408 23.10 -28.76 -13.36
N SER A 409 23.36 -30.04 -13.06
CA SER A 409 23.16 -31.14 -14.03
C SER A 409 21.70 -31.42 -14.40
N GLU A 410 20.74 -30.93 -13.60
CA GLU A 410 19.31 -31.08 -13.85
C GLU A 410 18.71 -29.87 -14.59
N TYR A 411 19.35 -28.71 -14.52
CA TYR A 411 18.87 -27.44 -15.09
C TYR A 411 19.75 -26.97 -16.25
N THR A 412 20.06 -27.88 -17.18
CA THR A 412 20.81 -27.53 -18.41
C THR A 412 19.87 -27.01 -19.49
N PRO A 413 20.38 -26.26 -20.49
CA PRO A 413 19.55 -25.79 -21.60
C PRO A 413 18.82 -26.90 -22.35
N GLU A 414 19.42 -28.09 -22.49
CA GLU A 414 18.81 -29.23 -23.18
C GLU A 414 17.72 -29.94 -22.36
N LYS A 415 17.70 -29.74 -21.04
CA LYS A 415 16.76 -30.39 -20.11
C LYS A 415 15.66 -29.47 -19.59
N HIS A 416 15.93 -28.17 -19.53
CA HIS A 416 15.07 -27.24 -18.79
C HIS A 416 14.66 -26.00 -19.58
N THR A 417 15.61 -25.18 -20.04
CA THR A 417 15.26 -23.88 -20.65
C THR A 417 14.95 -23.99 -22.13
N PHE A 418 15.50 -24.98 -22.84
CA PHE A 418 15.36 -25.21 -24.27
C PHE A 418 15.79 -24.04 -25.17
N HIS A 419 16.52 -23.08 -24.60
CA HIS A 419 17.16 -21.98 -25.31
C HIS A 419 18.64 -22.27 -25.55
N GLU A 420 19.28 -21.53 -26.44
CA GLU A 420 20.73 -21.65 -26.66
C GLU A 420 21.50 -21.27 -25.38
N ALA A 421 22.49 -22.08 -25.01
CA ALA A 421 23.29 -21.88 -23.81
C ALA A 421 24.02 -20.51 -23.83
N ASN A 422 24.14 -19.88 -22.67
CA ASN A 422 24.80 -18.56 -22.50
C ASN A 422 24.12 -17.43 -23.29
N THR A 423 22.79 -17.48 -23.40
CA THR A 423 21.97 -16.38 -23.93
C THR A 423 21.10 -15.83 -22.81
N GLU A 424 20.62 -14.60 -22.92
CA GLU A 424 19.68 -14.01 -21.96
C GLU A 424 18.46 -14.92 -21.75
N ALA A 425 17.96 -15.53 -22.82
CA ALA A 425 16.81 -16.43 -22.78
C ALA A 425 17.08 -17.76 -22.04
N SER A 426 18.34 -18.17 -21.85
CA SER A 426 18.67 -19.38 -21.08
C SER A 426 18.98 -19.13 -19.59
N GLN A 427 18.93 -17.88 -19.13
CA GLN A 427 19.10 -17.56 -17.72
C GLN A 427 17.86 -17.94 -16.90
N CYS A 428 18.07 -18.36 -15.65
CA CYS A 428 16.97 -18.73 -14.74
C CYS A 428 16.08 -17.52 -14.41
N THR A 429 16.70 -16.36 -14.19
CA THR A 429 16.05 -15.09 -13.83
C THR A 429 15.10 -14.60 -14.91
N THR A 430 15.45 -14.76 -16.19
CA THR A 430 14.62 -14.36 -17.32
C THR A 430 13.21 -14.96 -17.27
N CYS A 431 13.06 -16.24 -16.95
CA CYS A 431 11.75 -16.89 -16.90
C CYS A 431 11.09 -16.87 -15.52
N HIS A 432 11.88 -16.99 -14.45
CA HIS A 432 11.35 -17.15 -13.10
C HIS A 432 11.23 -15.83 -12.32
N MET A 433 11.97 -14.81 -12.72
CA MET A 433 11.96 -13.48 -12.10
C MET A 433 11.69 -12.42 -13.18
N PRO A 434 10.47 -12.44 -13.78
CA PRO A 434 10.14 -11.52 -14.85
C PRO A 434 10.39 -10.08 -14.42
N GLU A 435 10.88 -9.30 -15.37
CA GLU A 435 11.29 -7.91 -15.14
C GLU A 435 10.17 -6.95 -15.55
N THR A 436 9.96 -5.92 -14.74
CA THR A 436 9.09 -4.78 -15.08
C THR A 436 9.90 -3.49 -14.95
N THR A 437 9.84 -2.64 -15.96
CA THR A 437 10.52 -1.33 -15.94
C THR A 437 9.60 -0.28 -15.32
N TYR A 438 10.05 0.31 -14.24
CA TYR A 438 9.40 1.43 -13.56
C TYR A 438 10.14 2.74 -13.87
N MET A 439 9.47 3.87 -13.65
CA MET A 439 10.08 5.20 -13.77
C MET A 439 10.82 5.40 -15.12
N GLU A 440 10.25 4.85 -16.19
CA GLU A 440 10.79 4.77 -17.56
C GLU A 440 12.06 3.93 -17.76
N VAL A 441 12.98 3.89 -16.78
CA VAL A 441 14.36 3.40 -16.99
C VAL A 441 14.88 2.47 -15.90
N ASP A 442 14.06 2.13 -14.90
CA ASP A 442 14.44 1.30 -13.74
C ASP A 442 13.85 -0.13 -13.84
N PRO A 443 14.57 -1.08 -14.45
CA PRO A 443 14.15 -2.48 -14.51
C PRO A 443 14.24 -3.15 -13.14
N ARG A 444 13.15 -3.80 -12.72
CA ARG A 444 13.11 -4.54 -11.46
C ARG A 444 12.54 -5.93 -11.64
N ARG A 445 13.20 -6.90 -11.01
CA ARG A 445 12.84 -8.32 -11.08
C ARG A 445 11.87 -8.73 -9.98
N ASP A 446 10.85 -9.50 -10.34
CA ASP A 446 9.91 -10.10 -9.40
C ASP A 446 10.59 -11.18 -8.54
N HIS A 447 10.33 -11.19 -7.23
CA HIS A 447 10.93 -12.09 -6.23
C HIS A 447 9.98 -13.20 -5.75
N SER A 448 8.99 -13.56 -6.55
CA SER A 448 8.12 -14.72 -6.28
C SER A 448 8.67 -16.02 -6.87
N TRP A 449 9.64 -15.94 -7.79
CA TRP A 449 10.21 -17.08 -8.55
C TRP A 449 9.13 -17.94 -9.23
N HIS A 450 8.16 -17.29 -9.88
CA HIS A 450 7.03 -17.99 -10.49
C HIS A 450 7.48 -19.03 -11.50
N ILE A 451 6.82 -20.18 -11.49
CA ILE A 451 6.92 -21.14 -12.58
C ILE A 451 5.99 -20.63 -13.70
N PRO A 452 6.47 -20.40 -14.94
CA PRO A 452 5.61 -19.93 -16.01
C PRO A 452 4.42 -20.86 -16.25
N ARG A 453 3.21 -20.29 -16.27
CA ARG A 453 1.93 -21.02 -16.43
C ARG A 453 1.08 -20.51 -17.61
N PRO A 454 1.58 -20.62 -18.87
CA PRO A 454 0.81 -20.22 -20.05
C PRO A 454 -0.53 -20.96 -20.19
N ASP A 455 -0.67 -22.15 -19.58
CA ASP A 455 -1.94 -22.90 -19.52
C ASP A 455 -3.08 -22.14 -18.82
N ILE A 456 -2.76 -21.18 -17.95
CA ILE A 456 -3.77 -20.33 -17.30
C ILE A 456 -3.66 -18.85 -17.66
N SER A 457 -2.49 -18.32 -18.05
CA SER A 457 -2.26 -16.88 -18.32
C SER A 457 -3.37 -16.25 -19.17
N GLN A 458 -3.72 -16.87 -20.30
CA GLN A 458 -4.77 -16.36 -21.20
C GLN A 458 -6.15 -16.29 -20.52
N HIS A 459 -6.46 -17.26 -19.65
CA HIS A 459 -7.75 -17.36 -18.98
C HIS A 459 -7.91 -16.32 -17.88
N ILE A 460 -6.84 -16.00 -17.16
CA ILE A 460 -6.84 -15.06 -16.03
C ILE A 460 -6.31 -13.66 -16.39
N LYS A 461 -5.92 -13.46 -17.67
CA LYS A 461 -5.40 -12.22 -18.24
C LYS A 461 -4.15 -11.69 -17.51
N THR A 462 -3.22 -12.58 -17.21
CA THR A 462 -1.93 -12.20 -16.61
C THR A 462 -0.81 -12.29 -17.65
N PRO A 463 0.25 -11.46 -17.53
CA PRO A 463 1.39 -11.52 -18.44
C PRO A 463 2.04 -12.90 -18.43
N ASN A 464 2.61 -13.26 -19.59
CA ASN A 464 3.35 -14.49 -19.76
C ASN A 464 4.75 -14.19 -20.30
N VAL A 465 5.77 -14.69 -19.60
CA VAL A 465 7.17 -14.43 -19.94
C VAL A 465 7.61 -15.01 -21.28
N CYS A 466 6.92 -16.01 -21.81
CA CYS A 466 7.23 -16.55 -23.13
C CYS A 466 6.78 -15.57 -24.22
N THR A 467 5.57 -15.01 -24.10
CA THR A 467 5.00 -14.11 -25.11
C THR A 467 5.52 -12.68 -25.02
N SER A 468 6.22 -12.31 -23.95
CA SER A 468 6.98 -11.05 -23.89
C SER A 468 8.22 -11.05 -24.78
N CYS A 469 8.82 -12.21 -25.06
CA CYS A 469 9.93 -12.34 -26.02
C CYS A 469 9.48 -12.88 -27.39
N HIS A 470 8.40 -13.66 -27.40
CA HIS A 470 7.80 -14.23 -28.62
C HIS A 470 6.49 -13.52 -28.95
N GLU A 471 6.57 -12.22 -29.28
CA GLU A 471 5.41 -11.33 -29.45
C GLU A 471 4.42 -11.79 -30.54
N ASP A 472 4.90 -12.52 -31.56
CA ASP A 472 4.07 -13.08 -32.64
C ASP A 472 3.33 -14.37 -32.24
N GLN A 473 3.54 -14.87 -31.02
CA GLN A 473 2.97 -16.12 -30.53
C GLN A 473 1.90 -15.88 -29.45
N THR A 474 1.12 -16.92 -29.16
CA THR A 474 0.06 -16.88 -28.15
C THR A 474 0.43 -17.70 -26.92
N ASP A 475 -0.24 -17.45 -25.80
CA ASP A 475 -0.10 -18.31 -24.61
C ASP A 475 -0.44 -19.77 -24.92
N GLN A 476 -1.39 -20.03 -25.82
CA GLN A 476 -1.71 -21.38 -26.26
C GLN A 476 -0.56 -22.05 -27.02
N TRP A 477 0.22 -21.28 -27.79
CA TRP A 477 1.46 -21.77 -28.39
C TRP A 477 2.49 -22.11 -27.31
N ALA A 478 2.72 -21.20 -26.36
CA ALA A 478 3.69 -21.40 -25.28
C ALA A 478 3.32 -22.63 -24.43
N ASP A 479 2.04 -22.75 -24.06
CA ASP A 479 1.50 -23.90 -23.35
C ASP A 479 1.73 -25.22 -24.10
N LYS A 480 1.51 -25.22 -25.41
CA LYS A 480 1.78 -26.39 -26.25
C LYS A 480 3.26 -26.76 -26.24
N GLN A 481 4.17 -25.79 -26.39
CA GLN A 481 5.62 -26.06 -26.37
C GLN A 481 6.08 -26.60 -25.01
N ILE A 482 5.67 -25.96 -23.92
CA ILE A 482 5.98 -26.42 -22.55
C ILE A 482 5.40 -27.82 -22.31
N GLY A 483 4.21 -28.12 -22.83
CA GLY A 483 3.61 -29.46 -22.74
C GLY A 483 4.37 -30.54 -23.52
N GLU A 484 5.05 -30.18 -24.60
CA GLU A 484 5.93 -31.10 -25.36
C GLU A 484 7.25 -31.34 -24.62
N TRP A 485 7.81 -30.32 -23.97
CA TRP A 485 9.06 -30.42 -23.19
C TRP A 485 8.87 -31.11 -21.83
N PHE A 486 7.74 -30.84 -21.16
CA PHE A 486 7.43 -31.34 -19.82
C PHE A 486 6.07 -32.05 -19.76
N PRO A 487 5.91 -33.20 -20.44
CA PRO A 487 4.62 -33.90 -20.54
C PRO A 487 4.07 -34.36 -19.19
N ASP A 488 4.96 -34.65 -18.22
CA ASP A 488 4.60 -35.10 -16.86
C ASP A 488 4.70 -33.99 -15.81
N SER A 489 4.57 -32.72 -16.21
CA SER A 489 4.65 -31.58 -15.28
C SER A 489 3.61 -31.67 -14.16
N LYS A 490 4.08 -31.59 -12.91
CA LYS A 490 3.22 -31.52 -11.72
C LYS A 490 2.59 -30.16 -11.48
N TYR A 491 2.92 -29.15 -12.31
CA TYR A 491 2.41 -27.78 -12.17
C TYR A 491 1.37 -27.46 -13.25
N ARG A 492 1.62 -27.89 -14.50
CA ARG A 492 0.74 -27.63 -15.64
C ARG A 492 -0.61 -28.34 -15.48
N ASN A 493 -1.69 -27.68 -15.89
CA ASN A 493 -3.08 -28.14 -15.76
C ASN A 493 -3.54 -28.44 -14.32
N GLN A 494 -2.80 -27.95 -13.31
CA GLN A 494 -3.22 -28.03 -11.91
C GLN A 494 -4.00 -26.78 -11.50
N GLN A 495 -4.85 -26.95 -10.48
CA GLN A 495 -5.55 -25.86 -9.84
C GLN A 495 -4.56 -24.82 -9.29
N HIS A 496 -4.91 -23.54 -9.43
CA HIS A 496 -4.10 -22.42 -8.98
C HIS A 496 -4.98 -21.38 -8.30
N PHE A 497 -4.48 -20.72 -7.25
CA PHE A 497 -5.24 -19.69 -6.52
C PHE A 497 -5.67 -18.53 -7.43
N ALA A 498 -4.88 -18.24 -8.47
CA ALA A 498 -5.14 -17.16 -9.43
C ALA A 498 -6.51 -17.27 -10.12
N VAL A 499 -7.04 -18.48 -10.27
CA VAL A 499 -8.38 -18.69 -10.83
C VAL A 499 -9.45 -18.11 -9.90
N ALA A 500 -9.28 -18.23 -8.58
CA ALA A 500 -10.17 -17.63 -7.59
C ALA A 500 -10.05 -16.10 -7.59
N PHE A 501 -8.84 -15.55 -7.67
CA PHE A 501 -8.61 -14.10 -7.72
C PHE A 501 -9.15 -13.47 -9.00
N TYR A 502 -8.98 -14.15 -10.15
CA TYR A 502 -9.58 -13.70 -11.39
C TYR A 502 -11.11 -13.78 -11.34
N ALA A 503 -11.67 -14.88 -10.82
CA ALA A 503 -13.11 -15.04 -10.65
C ALA A 503 -13.72 -13.89 -9.80
N ASP A 504 -13.02 -13.50 -8.74
CA ASP A 504 -13.34 -12.32 -7.91
C ASP A 504 -13.29 -11.03 -8.72
N SER A 505 -12.19 -10.77 -9.44
CA SER A 505 -12.01 -9.55 -10.25
C SER A 505 -13.10 -9.31 -11.30
N ILE A 506 -13.74 -10.38 -11.79
CA ILE A 506 -14.82 -10.32 -12.79
C ILE A 506 -16.22 -10.48 -12.18
N GLY A 507 -16.35 -10.59 -10.86
CA GLY A 507 -17.62 -10.77 -10.16
C GLY A 507 -18.32 -12.10 -10.45
N HIS A 508 -17.55 -13.19 -10.61
CA HIS A 508 -18.11 -14.52 -10.87
C HIS A 508 -18.86 -15.10 -9.65
N ARG A 509 -20.04 -15.71 -9.87
CA ARG A 509 -20.95 -16.24 -8.82
C ARG A 509 -20.43 -17.39 -7.93
N GLY A 510 -19.18 -17.80 -8.11
CA GLY A 510 -18.54 -18.83 -7.30
C GLY A 510 -17.17 -18.39 -6.78
N ALA A 511 -16.84 -17.10 -6.95
CA ALA A 511 -15.57 -16.55 -6.50
C ALA A 511 -15.48 -16.65 -4.97
N GLU A 512 -16.57 -16.40 -4.26
CA GLU A 512 -16.60 -16.44 -2.80
C GLU A 512 -16.27 -17.81 -2.21
N ASP A 513 -16.80 -18.88 -2.80
CA ASP A 513 -16.53 -20.24 -2.36
C ASP A 513 -15.09 -20.65 -2.71
N ALA A 514 -14.59 -20.22 -3.87
CA ALA A 514 -13.21 -20.46 -4.29
C ALA A 514 -12.21 -19.73 -3.38
N LEU A 515 -12.47 -18.45 -3.06
CA LEU A 515 -11.66 -17.65 -2.13
C LEU A 515 -11.70 -18.23 -0.71
N ALA A 516 -12.88 -18.62 -0.22
CA ALA A 516 -13.01 -19.25 1.10
C ALA A 516 -12.27 -20.58 1.17
N TYR A 517 -12.21 -21.34 0.07
CA TYR A 517 -11.38 -22.54 -0.03
C TYR A 517 -9.88 -22.19 -0.01
N SER A 518 -9.43 -21.27 -0.87
CA SER A 518 -8.02 -20.83 -0.94
C SER A 518 -7.51 -20.29 0.40
N ALA A 519 -8.32 -19.53 1.15
CA ALA A 519 -7.96 -19.06 2.48
C ALA A 519 -7.65 -20.19 3.48
N GLN A 520 -8.26 -21.35 3.29
CA GLN A 520 -8.14 -22.51 4.18
C GLN A 520 -7.13 -23.56 3.67
N ASP A 521 -6.62 -23.39 2.45
CA ASP A 521 -5.66 -24.31 1.84
C ASP A 521 -4.25 -24.09 2.43
N SER A 522 -3.81 -25.02 3.28
CA SER A 522 -2.50 -24.94 3.94
C SER A 522 -1.32 -25.19 2.99
N SER A 523 -1.56 -25.57 1.73
CA SER A 523 -0.50 -25.67 0.72
C SER A 523 -0.14 -24.33 0.09
N LEU A 524 -0.99 -23.30 0.28
CA LEU A 524 -0.72 -21.94 -0.17
C LEU A 524 0.05 -21.16 0.89
N SER A 525 0.88 -20.22 0.45
CA SER A 525 1.60 -19.31 1.35
C SER A 525 0.62 -18.46 2.17
N ASN A 526 1.04 -18.05 3.37
CA ASN A 526 0.16 -17.29 4.27
C ASN A 526 -0.28 -15.96 3.66
N ILE A 527 0.56 -15.29 2.86
CA ILE A 527 0.18 -14.05 2.18
C ILE A 527 -0.95 -14.28 1.16
N ILE A 528 -0.96 -15.40 0.42
CA ILE A 528 -2.05 -15.75 -0.50
C ILE A 528 -3.34 -16.09 0.26
N ARG A 529 -3.22 -16.80 1.38
CA ARG A 529 -4.36 -17.15 2.25
C ARG A 529 -4.96 -15.89 2.88
N ALA A 530 -4.13 -14.97 3.36
CA ALA A 530 -4.52 -13.66 3.88
C ALA A 530 -5.20 -12.80 2.80
N SER A 531 -4.62 -12.76 1.60
CA SER A 531 -5.19 -12.02 0.45
C SER A 531 -6.55 -12.60 0.03
N SER A 532 -6.71 -13.93 0.12
CA SER A 532 -8.00 -14.59 -0.10
C SER A 532 -9.04 -14.16 0.93
N LEU A 533 -8.66 -13.98 2.20
CA LEU A 533 -9.55 -13.49 3.25
C LEU A 533 -9.95 -12.04 3.05
N GLU A 534 -9.00 -11.17 2.67
CA GLU A 534 -9.30 -9.76 2.38
C GLU A 534 -10.32 -9.63 1.24
N ARG A 535 -10.14 -10.41 0.17
CA ARG A 535 -11.06 -10.44 -1.00
C ARG A 535 -12.46 -10.97 -0.68
N LEU A 536 -12.65 -11.68 0.43
CA LEU A 536 -14.00 -12.05 0.89
C LEU A 536 -14.81 -10.86 1.42
N GLY A 537 -14.21 -9.68 1.52
CA GLY A 537 -14.88 -8.45 1.94
C GLY A 537 -16.20 -8.25 1.20
N GLY A 538 -17.26 -7.91 1.93
CA GLY A 538 -18.62 -7.79 1.39
C GLY A 538 -19.39 -9.10 1.17
N ASN A 539 -18.74 -10.26 1.26
CA ASN A 539 -19.41 -11.56 1.20
C ASN A 539 -19.84 -12.05 2.58
N THR A 540 -21.04 -12.64 2.67
CA THR A 540 -21.63 -13.16 3.93
C THR A 540 -22.05 -14.63 3.84
N GLY A 541 -21.51 -15.35 2.87
CA GLY A 541 -21.78 -16.77 2.65
C GLY A 541 -21.32 -17.66 3.83
N LYS A 542 -21.89 -18.86 3.92
CA LYS A 542 -21.57 -19.81 4.99
C LYS A 542 -20.10 -20.23 4.97
N ASN A 543 -19.52 -20.45 3.79
CA ASN A 543 -18.12 -20.84 3.65
C ASN A 543 -17.19 -19.70 4.08
N THR A 544 -17.54 -18.46 3.75
CA THR A 544 -16.88 -17.24 4.21
C THR A 544 -16.87 -17.14 5.73
N LEU A 545 -18.02 -17.34 6.38
CA LEU A 545 -18.07 -17.32 7.85
C LEU A 545 -17.16 -18.39 8.48
N ILE A 546 -17.14 -19.59 7.90
CA ILE A 546 -16.29 -20.70 8.40
C ILE A 546 -14.81 -20.38 8.22
N SER A 547 -14.41 -19.84 7.05
CA SER A 547 -13.00 -19.49 6.80
C SER A 547 -12.53 -18.39 7.76
N LEU A 548 -13.31 -17.33 7.95
CA LEU A 548 -13.02 -16.24 8.89
C LEU A 548 -12.93 -16.72 10.34
N ALA A 549 -13.90 -17.53 10.79
CA ALA A 549 -13.93 -18.05 12.16
C ALA A 549 -12.75 -18.97 12.50
N ARG A 550 -12.15 -19.62 11.50
CA ARG A 550 -10.91 -20.40 11.65
C ARG A 550 -9.68 -19.49 11.63
N ALA A 551 -9.63 -18.56 10.68
CA ALA A 551 -8.50 -17.67 10.47
C ALA A 551 -8.26 -16.69 11.63
N VAL A 552 -9.30 -16.28 12.37
CA VAL A 552 -9.17 -15.35 13.51
C VAL A 552 -8.25 -15.89 14.62
N LYS A 553 -8.05 -17.21 14.70
CA LYS A 553 -7.20 -17.89 15.70
C LYS A 553 -5.89 -18.40 15.11
N HIS A 554 -5.56 -18.03 13.88
CA HIS A 554 -4.36 -18.50 13.21
C HIS A 554 -3.11 -17.83 13.79
N ASP A 555 -1.97 -18.51 13.81
CA ASP A 555 -0.72 -17.98 14.41
C ASP A 555 -0.08 -16.87 13.56
N ASP A 556 -0.27 -16.89 12.24
CA ASP A 556 0.21 -15.86 11.30
C ASP A 556 -0.62 -14.57 11.37
N GLU A 557 0.07 -13.44 11.48
CA GLU A 557 -0.48 -12.10 11.65
C GLU A 557 -1.23 -11.61 10.40
N MET A 558 -0.73 -11.90 9.19
CA MET A 558 -1.37 -11.46 7.95
C MET A 558 -2.72 -12.14 7.78
N ILE A 559 -2.82 -13.43 8.13
CA ILE A 559 -4.09 -14.16 8.09
C ILE A 559 -5.11 -13.52 9.03
N ARG A 560 -4.70 -13.13 10.26
CA ARG A 560 -5.60 -12.43 11.19
C ARG A 560 -5.98 -11.03 10.68
N LEU A 561 -5.06 -10.28 10.07
CA LEU A 561 -5.36 -9.01 9.39
C LEU A 561 -6.37 -9.19 8.25
N GLY A 562 -6.22 -10.23 7.43
CA GLY A 562 -7.15 -10.56 6.35
C GLY A 562 -8.58 -10.79 6.85
N VAL A 563 -8.76 -11.32 8.07
CA VAL A 563 -10.09 -11.49 8.70
C VAL A 563 -10.77 -10.15 8.95
N VAL A 564 -10.03 -9.12 9.35
CA VAL A 564 -10.59 -7.78 9.64
C VAL A 564 -11.32 -7.23 8.43
N GLN A 565 -10.66 -7.26 7.26
CA GLN A 565 -11.24 -6.80 5.99
C GLN A 565 -12.28 -7.77 5.43
N GLY A 566 -12.02 -9.07 5.49
CA GLY A 566 -12.96 -10.12 5.05
C GLY A 566 -14.29 -10.10 5.79
N SER A 567 -14.32 -9.63 7.04
CA SER A 567 -15.54 -9.50 7.84
C SER A 567 -16.45 -8.33 7.45
N SER A 568 -16.02 -7.44 6.53
CA SER A 568 -16.69 -6.17 6.21
C SER A 568 -18.14 -6.30 5.73
N GLY A 569 -18.53 -7.45 5.18
CA GLY A 569 -19.91 -7.70 4.73
C GLY A 569 -20.88 -8.05 5.85
N PHE A 570 -20.41 -8.43 7.03
CA PHE A 570 -21.26 -8.93 8.11
C PHE A 570 -21.94 -7.79 8.90
N PRO A 571 -23.19 -8.00 9.37
CA PRO A 571 -23.84 -7.06 10.27
C PRO A 571 -23.11 -7.02 11.62
N PHE A 572 -23.35 -5.96 12.41
CA PHE A 572 -22.62 -5.69 13.65
C PHE A 572 -22.52 -6.90 14.58
N THR A 573 -23.63 -7.58 14.88
CA THR A 573 -23.65 -8.72 15.82
C THR A 573 -22.69 -9.82 15.42
N ASP A 574 -22.71 -10.23 14.14
CA ASP A 574 -21.86 -11.31 13.64
C ASP A 574 -20.41 -10.82 13.53
N ARG A 575 -20.21 -9.60 13.03
CA ARG A 575 -18.89 -8.99 12.88
C ARG A 575 -18.19 -8.81 14.23
N TRP A 576 -18.92 -8.40 15.27
CA TRP A 576 -18.42 -8.34 16.63
C TRP A 576 -17.97 -9.72 17.13
N GLN A 577 -18.77 -10.77 16.93
CA GLN A 577 -18.40 -12.13 17.34
C GLN A 577 -17.14 -12.65 16.62
N ILE A 578 -16.97 -12.30 15.35
CA ILE A 578 -15.76 -12.65 14.59
C ILE A 578 -14.55 -11.88 15.13
N LEU A 579 -14.67 -10.58 15.37
CA LEU A 579 -13.53 -9.70 15.61
C LEU A 579 -13.17 -9.42 17.07
N GLU A 580 -14.09 -9.60 18.02
CA GLU A 580 -13.84 -9.33 19.45
C GLU A 580 -12.55 -9.95 20.00
N PRO A 581 -12.17 -11.19 19.64
CA PRO A 581 -10.91 -11.78 20.09
C PRO A 581 -9.66 -10.98 19.68
N LEU A 582 -9.71 -10.28 18.53
CA LEU A 582 -8.59 -9.53 17.98
C LEU A 582 -8.38 -8.16 18.63
N LEU A 583 -9.34 -7.66 19.42
CA LEU A 583 -9.18 -6.40 20.17
C LEU A 583 -8.05 -6.47 21.23
N LYS A 584 -7.60 -7.67 21.58
CA LYS A 584 -6.49 -7.92 22.52
C LYS A 584 -5.33 -8.65 21.85
N ASP A 585 -5.26 -8.63 20.52
CA ASP A 585 -4.15 -9.25 19.79
C ASP A 585 -2.82 -8.60 20.22
N PRO A 586 -1.75 -9.39 20.45
CA PRO A 586 -0.46 -8.83 20.84
C PRO A 586 0.14 -7.90 19.78
N VAL A 587 -0.31 -7.97 18.53
CA VAL A 587 0.21 -7.19 17.40
C VAL A 587 -0.60 -5.90 17.18
N LEU A 588 0.08 -4.75 17.15
CA LEU A 588 -0.56 -3.43 17.10
C LEU A 588 -1.45 -3.26 15.88
N SER A 589 -0.97 -3.63 14.69
CA SER A 589 -1.77 -3.51 13.46
C SER A 589 -3.08 -4.29 13.56
N ILE A 590 -3.08 -5.49 14.16
CA ILE A 590 -4.29 -6.31 14.23
C ILE A 590 -5.32 -5.69 15.15
N ARG A 591 -4.94 -5.33 16.38
CA ARG A 591 -5.90 -4.80 17.36
C ARG A 591 -6.41 -3.41 16.97
N SER A 592 -5.54 -2.54 16.44
CA SER A 592 -5.93 -1.19 16.03
C SER A 592 -6.82 -1.21 14.78
N GLU A 593 -6.51 -2.01 13.76
CA GLU A 593 -7.40 -2.18 12.59
C GLU A 593 -8.73 -2.83 12.98
N THR A 594 -8.72 -3.75 13.94
CA THR A 594 -9.95 -4.33 14.49
C THR A 594 -10.82 -3.25 15.13
N ALA A 595 -10.23 -2.34 15.92
CA ALA A 595 -10.97 -1.23 16.51
C ALA A 595 -11.49 -0.25 15.44
N GLY A 596 -10.67 0.10 14.45
CA GLY A 596 -11.09 0.93 13.30
C GLY A 596 -12.24 0.29 12.49
N ALA A 597 -12.26 -1.03 12.35
CA ALA A 597 -13.34 -1.77 11.68
C ALA A 597 -14.64 -1.79 12.48
N LEU A 598 -14.57 -1.79 13.82
CA LEU A 598 -15.71 -1.91 14.72
C LEU A 598 -16.29 -0.55 15.16
N VAL A 599 -15.49 0.52 15.24
CA VAL A 599 -15.93 1.83 15.76
C VAL A 599 -17.12 2.41 15.01
N ARG A 600 -17.28 2.07 13.73
CA ARG A 600 -18.45 2.48 12.93
C ARG A 600 -19.80 2.01 13.46
N TYR A 601 -19.80 1.02 14.35
CA TYR A 601 -20.99 0.49 15.02
C TYR A 601 -21.11 0.99 16.47
N TRP A 602 -20.41 2.06 16.85
CA TRP A 602 -20.41 2.60 18.22
C TRP A 602 -21.83 2.87 18.77
N GLY A 603 -22.76 3.30 17.92
CA GLY A 603 -24.17 3.50 18.29
C GLY A 603 -24.92 2.21 18.64
N GLU A 604 -24.50 1.07 18.10
CA GLU A 604 -25.09 -0.26 18.32
C GLU A 604 -24.46 -0.99 19.52
N MET A 605 -23.28 -0.55 19.98
CA MET A 605 -22.54 -1.18 21.08
C MET A 605 -23.19 -0.92 22.45
N ASN A 606 -23.23 -1.96 23.28
CA ASN A 606 -23.54 -1.83 24.69
C ASN A 606 -22.33 -1.25 25.49
N PRO A 607 -22.51 -0.83 26.76
CA PRO A 607 -21.42 -0.24 27.54
C PRO A 607 -20.17 -1.13 27.69
N LEU A 608 -20.34 -2.44 27.88
CA LEU A 608 -19.21 -3.38 28.00
C LEU A 608 -18.41 -3.45 26.69
N GLN A 609 -19.08 -3.49 25.55
CA GLN A 609 -18.42 -3.49 24.24
C GLN A 609 -17.65 -2.18 24.00
N LYS A 610 -18.21 -1.04 24.41
CA LYS A 610 -17.52 0.26 24.35
C LYS A 610 -16.27 0.29 25.23
N ASP A 611 -16.33 -0.28 26.42
CA ASP A 611 -15.17 -0.39 27.31
C ASP A 611 -14.10 -1.34 26.72
N GLN A 612 -14.52 -2.42 26.06
CA GLN A 612 -13.60 -3.40 25.44
C GLN A 612 -12.84 -2.83 24.24
N ILE A 613 -13.49 -2.05 23.37
CA ILE A 613 -12.85 -1.50 22.16
C ILE A 613 -11.94 -0.31 22.47
N LYS A 614 -12.18 0.41 23.57
CA LYS A 614 -11.54 1.70 23.86
C LYS A 614 -10.00 1.68 23.81
N PRO A 615 -9.27 0.73 24.41
CA PRO A 615 -7.81 0.73 24.37
C PRO A 615 -7.25 0.62 22.94
N ALA A 616 -7.77 -0.33 22.15
CA ALA A 616 -7.36 -0.52 20.76
C ALA A 616 -7.82 0.63 19.85
N LEU A 617 -8.92 1.31 20.20
CA LEU A 617 -9.38 2.51 19.50
C LEU A 617 -8.47 3.72 19.76
N GLU A 618 -7.95 3.87 20.98
CA GLU A 618 -6.97 4.91 21.31
C GLU A 618 -5.69 4.72 20.47
N GLU A 619 -5.19 3.49 20.38
CA GLU A 619 -4.06 3.14 19.49
C GLU A 619 -4.38 3.41 18.01
N TYR A 620 -5.59 3.09 17.53
CA TYR A 620 -6.01 3.42 16.16
C TYR A 620 -5.99 4.94 15.91
N ILE A 621 -6.47 5.74 16.86
CA ILE A 621 -6.46 7.21 16.80
C ILE A 621 -5.02 7.73 16.75
N GLU A 622 -4.12 7.22 17.58
CA GLU A 622 -2.70 7.58 17.58
C GLU A 622 -2.04 7.30 16.23
N ILE A 623 -2.33 6.14 15.63
CA ILE A 623 -1.84 5.80 14.28
C ILE A 623 -2.37 6.80 13.23
N GLN A 624 -3.65 7.18 13.30
CA GLN A 624 -4.19 8.17 12.36
C GLN A 624 -3.64 9.58 12.61
N GLN A 625 -3.30 9.94 13.85
CA GLN A 625 -2.64 11.19 14.20
C GLN A 625 -1.20 11.25 13.70
N PHE A 626 -0.45 10.14 13.83
CA PHE A 626 0.88 10.01 13.23
C PHE A 626 0.84 10.21 11.70
N ASN A 627 -0.23 9.72 11.05
CA ASN A 627 -0.48 9.89 9.61
C ASN A 627 -1.32 11.15 9.27
N ALA A 628 -1.44 12.13 10.18
CA ALA A 628 -2.27 13.32 9.97
C ALA A 628 -1.63 14.34 9.01
N ASP A 629 -0.43 14.08 8.51
CA ASP A 629 0.18 14.75 7.37
C ASP A 629 -0.40 14.33 6.02
N ARG A 630 -1.32 13.35 6.03
CA ARG A 630 -2.04 12.85 4.86
C ARG A 630 -3.55 13.00 5.02
N GLY A 631 -4.25 13.22 3.91
CA GLY A 631 -5.69 13.42 3.88
C GLY A 631 -6.47 12.19 4.35
N PHE A 632 -5.95 10.97 4.12
CA PHE A 632 -6.57 9.76 4.64
C PHE A 632 -6.53 9.68 6.17
N GLY A 633 -5.42 10.06 6.82
CA GLY A 633 -5.28 9.99 8.29
C GLY A 633 -6.27 10.91 8.98
N ARG A 634 -6.36 12.15 8.51
CA ARG A 634 -7.37 13.13 8.97
C ARG A 634 -8.79 12.68 8.65
N THR A 635 -9.04 12.13 7.47
CA THR A 635 -10.38 11.61 7.11
C THR A 635 -10.80 10.45 8.00
N ASN A 636 -9.88 9.55 8.35
CA ASN A 636 -10.14 8.45 9.28
C ASN A 636 -10.43 8.97 10.70
N LEU A 637 -9.69 9.97 11.18
CA LEU A 637 -10.03 10.66 12.44
C LEU A 637 -11.43 11.28 12.37
N GLY A 638 -11.77 11.95 11.26
CA GLY A 638 -13.11 12.48 11.02
C GLY A 638 -14.20 11.40 11.11
N ASN A 639 -13.96 10.23 10.50
CA ASN A 639 -14.87 9.08 10.57
C ASN A 639 -15.04 8.56 12.00
N VAL A 640 -13.94 8.41 12.76
CA VAL A 640 -13.99 8.01 14.17
C VAL A 640 -14.83 8.99 14.98
N TYR A 641 -14.55 10.29 14.90
CA TYR A 641 -15.29 11.28 15.68
C TYR A 641 -16.75 11.40 15.26
N ARG A 642 -17.06 11.20 13.98
CA ARG A 642 -18.44 11.09 13.50
C ARG A 642 -19.16 9.94 14.19
N ASP A 643 -18.57 8.76 14.21
CA ASP A 643 -19.19 7.55 14.75
C ASP A 643 -19.30 7.59 16.29
N LEU A 644 -18.41 8.35 16.95
CA LEU A 644 -18.51 8.70 18.38
C LEU A 644 -19.57 9.80 18.67
N GLY A 645 -20.20 10.39 17.66
CA GLY A 645 -21.17 11.48 17.79
C GLY A 645 -20.55 12.87 18.05
N GLN A 646 -19.23 13.01 17.95
CA GLN A 646 -18.50 14.26 18.10
C GLN A 646 -18.39 14.98 16.74
N HIS A 647 -19.53 15.43 16.22
CA HIS A 647 -19.64 15.96 14.86
C HIS A 647 -18.77 17.19 14.58
N ASP A 648 -18.57 18.08 15.56
CA ASP A 648 -17.76 19.29 15.36
C ASP A 648 -16.29 18.93 15.11
N LYS A 649 -15.74 17.98 15.88
CA LYS A 649 -14.40 17.43 15.63
C LYS A 649 -14.33 16.71 14.30
N ALA A 650 -15.37 15.97 13.93
CA ALA A 650 -15.40 15.28 12.64
C ALA A 650 -15.28 16.27 11.48
N ILE A 651 -16.02 17.39 11.54
CA ILE A 651 -15.94 18.48 10.55
C ILE A 651 -14.55 19.09 10.52
N GLU A 652 -13.96 19.39 11.68
CA GLU A 652 -12.60 19.93 11.80
C GLU A 652 -11.58 19.04 11.09
N PHE A 653 -11.60 17.72 11.35
CA PHE A 653 -10.68 16.79 10.70
C PHE A 653 -10.93 16.65 9.19
N TYR A 654 -12.18 16.60 8.72
CA TYR A 654 -12.44 16.57 7.28
C TYR A 654 -11.99 17.87 6.58
N GLN A 655 -12.19 19.03 7.21
CA GLN A 655 -11.71 20.31 6.68
C GLN A 655 -10.19 20.38 6.67
N GLY A 656 -9.55 19.94 7.75
CA GLY A 656 -8.09 19.83 7.82
C GLY A 656 -7.54 18.86 6.77
N ALA A 657 -8.25 17.78 6.42
CA ALA A 657 -7.87 16.88 5.34
C ALA A 657 -7.94 17.56 3.97
N ILE A 658 -9.00 18.34 3.72
CA ILE A 658 -9.17 19.14 2.49
C ILE A 658 -8.09 20.21 2.37
N GLU A 659 -7.65 20.79 3.49
CA GLU A 659 -6.60 21.81 3.51
C GLU A 659 -5.24 21.27 3.07
N ILE A 660 -4.84 20.08 3.54
CA ILE A 660 -3.52 19.49 3.21
C ILE A 660 -3.51 18.73 1.89
N GLU A 661 -4.65 18.14 1.50
CA GLU A 661 -4.80 17.37 0.26
C GLU A 661 -6.14 17.74 -0.41
N PRO A 662 -6.21 18.90 -1.09
CA PRO A 662 -7.45 19.35 -1.72
C PRO A 662 -7.94 18.43 -2.85
N TYR A 663 -7.07 17.59 -3.41
CA TYR A 663 -7.44 16.59 -4.43
C TYR A 663 -7.98 15.28 -3.84
N PHE A 664 -7.99 15.10 -2.52
CA PHE A 664 -8.44 13.87 -1.87
C PHE A 664 -9.98 13.83 -1.73
N GLU A 665 -10.64 13.23 -2.72
CA GLU A 665 -12.10 13.23 -2.88
C GLU A 665 -12.88 12.68 -1.67
N ASN A 666 -12.32 11.71 -0.94
CA ASN A 666 -12.99 11.06 0.19
C ASN A 666 -13.33 12.05 1.33
N SER A 667 -12.49 13.07 1.56
CA SER A 667 -12.76 14.08 2.57
C SER A 667 -14.05 14.86 2.26
N TYR A 668 -14.24 15.23 0.99
CA TYR A 668 -15.42 15.96 0.54
C TYR A 668 -16.68 15.10 0.61
N ALA A 669 -16.60 13.86 0.16
CA ALA A 669 -17.72 12.92 0.22
C ALA A 669 -18.17 12.68 1.67
N ASN A 670 -17.23 12.39 2.58
CA ASN A 670 -17.53 12.12 3.98
C ASN A 670 -18.05 13.36 4.72
N LEU A 671 -17.49 14.54 4.45
CA LEU A 671 -18.00 15.80 5.02
C LEU A 671 -19.41 16.12 4.52
N ALA A 672 -19.67 15.92 3.24
CA ALA A 672 -21.00 16.10 2.66
C ALA A 672 -22.02 15.12 3.24
N ASP A 673 -21.63 13.87 3.44
CA ASP A 673 -22.46 12.84 4.09
C ASP A 673 -22.81 13.22 5.53
N LEU A 674 -21.84 13.78 6.29
CA LEU A 674 -22.09 14.29 7.63
C LEU A 674 -23.06 15.48 7.62
N TYR A 675 -22.87 16.47 6.74
CA TYR A 675 -23.82 17.58 6.61
C TYR A 675 -25.21 17.12 6.22
N ARG A 676 -25.31 16.13 5.32
CA ARG A 676 -26.57 15.49 4.95
C ARG A 676 -27.24 14.82 6.14
N ALA A 677 -26.49 14.09 6.97
CA ALA A 677 -27.02 13.46 8.18
C ALA A 677 -27.57 14.50 9.19
N GLN A 678 -27.01 15.72 9.19
CA GLN A 678 -27.52 16.86 9.97
C GLN A 678 -28.68 17.60 9.29
N GLY A 679 -29.14 17.14 8.12
CA GLY A 679 -30.22 17.77 7.34
C GLY A 679 -29.79 19.02 6.54
N ASN A 680 -28.49 19.29 6.42
CA ASN A 680 -27.95 20.45 5.73
C ASN A 680 -27.48 20.10 4.29
N GLU A 681 -28.44 19.84 3.41
CA GLU A 681 -28.15 19.48 2.01
C GLU A 681 -27.44 20.60 1.23
N ALA A 682 -27.69 21.87 1.60
CA ALA A 682 -27.05 23.02 0.94
C ALA A 682 -25.54 23.03 1.17
N LYS A 683 -25.08 22.75 2.41
CA LYS A 683 -23.66 22.59 2.70
C LYS A 683 -23.09 21.35 2.01
N ALA A 684 -23.80 20.22 2.05
CA ALA A 684 -23.36 19.01 1.37
C ALA A 684 -23.09 19.24 -0.14
N LEU A 685 -24.04 19.85 -0.85
CA LEU A 685 -23.88 20.21 -2.26
C LEU A 685 -22.73 21.19 -2.51
N SER A 686 -22.57 22.19 -1.65
CA SER A 686 -21.46 23.15 -1.76
C SER A 686 -20.10 22.46 -1.60
N THR A 687 -19.96 21.58 -0.60
CA THR A 687 -18.74 20.81 -0.36
C THR A 687 -18.43 19.88 -1.54
N LEU A 688 -19.43 19.16 -2.06
CA LEU A 688 -19.21 18.27 -3.20
C LEU A 688 -18.78 19.02 -4.47
N LYS A 689 -19.36 20.20 -4.74
CA LYS A 689 -18.95 21.04 -5.87
C LYS A 689 -17.52 21.53 -5.75
N GLN A 690 -17.10 21.95 -4.56
CA GLN A 690 -15.69 22.28 -4.29
C GLN A 690 -14.77 21.10 -4.57
N GLY A 691 -15.16 19.90 -4.15
CA GLY A 691 -14.39 18.68 -4.43
C GLY A 691 -14.31 18.37 -5.93
N ILE A 692 -15.39 18.57 -6.70
CA ILE A 692 -15.38 18.34 -8.16
C ILE A 692 -14.41 19.30 -8.87
N GLU A 693 -14.31 20.54 -8.40
CA GLU A 693 -13.33 21.51 -8.91
C GLU A 693 -11.89 21.10 -8.56
N ALA A 694 -11.68 20.55 -7.35
CA ALA A 694 -10.36 20.15 -6.89
C ALA A 694 -9.90 18.78 -7.39
N GLN A 695 -10.83 17.89 -7.73
CA GLN A 695 -10.58 16.56 -8.32
C GLN A 695 -11.52 16.31 -9.52
N PRO A 696 -11.21 16.86 -10.70
CA PRO A 696 -12.07 16.78 -11.88
C PRO A 696 -12.16 15.36 -12.47
N LYS A 697 -11.24 14.46 -12.12
CA LYS A 697 -11.26 13.04 -12.53
C LYS A 697 -12.11 12.17 -11.59
N SER A 698 -12.70 12.75 -10.54
CA SER A 698 -13.53 12.01 -9.59
C SER A 698 -14.81 11.46 -10.22
N SER A 699 -15.08 10.18 -9.97
CA SER A 699 -16.40 9.60 -10.23
C SER A 699 -17.31 9.60 -8.99
N VAL A 700 -16.73 9.58 -7.78
CA VAL A 700 -17.43 9.53 -6.50
C VAL A 700 -18.16 10.85 -6.20
N LEU A 701 -17.54 12.00 -6.48
CA LEU A 701 -18.10 13.30 -6.16
C LEU A 701 -19.31 13.68 -7.02
N PRO A 702 -19.30 13.48 -8.36
CA PRO A 702 -20.50 13.60 -9.17
C PRO A 702 -21.60 12.63 -8.72
N TYR A 703 -21.25 11.39 -8.37
CA TYR A 703 -22.23 10.41 -7.88
C TYR A 703 -22.94 10.90 -6.61
N SER A 704 -22.19 11.32 -5.59
CA SER A 704 -22.74 11.86 -4.33
C SER A 704 -23.52 13.17 -4.56
N THR A 705 -23.09 14.00 -5.52
CA THR A 705 -23.81 15.23 -5.91
C THR A 705 -25.17 14.88 -6.51
N GLY A 706 -25.21 13.92 -7.43
CA GLY A 706 -26.45 13.43 -8.03
C GLY A 706 -27.43 12.89 -6.99
N LEU A 707 -26.96 12.08 -6.04
CA LEU A 707 -27.78 11.59 -4.93
C LEU A 707 -28.35 12.72 -4.06
N SER A 708 -27.55 13.77 -3.81
CA SER A 708 -27.97 14.94 -3.04
C SER A 708 -29.04 15.75 -3.78
N LEU A 709 -28.89 15.91 -5.10
CA LEU A 709 -29.85 16.61 -5.96
C LEU A 709 -31.20 15.87 -6.05
N LEU A 710 -31.18 14.53 -6.09
CA LEU A 710 -32.41 13.72 -6.03
C LEU A 710 -33.21 13.99 -4.74
N ARG A 711 -32.54 14.24 -3.60
CA ARG A 711 -33.19 14.54 -2.31
C ARG A 711 -33.88 15.89 -2.28
N VAL A 712 -33.26 16.91 -2.89
CA VAL A 712 -33.88 18.24 -3.07
C VAL A 712 -34.83 18.31 -4.27
N LYS A 713 -35.05 17.17 -4.94
CA LYS A 713 -35.95 17.00 -6.10
C LYS A 713 -35.52 17.78 -7.34
N ASP A 714 -34.23 18.07 -7.47
CA ASP A 714 -33.64 18.61 -8.69
C ASP A 714 -33.22 17.45 -9.61
N TYR A 715 -34.21 16.88 -10.29
CA TYR A 715 -34.02 15.68 -11.11
C TYR A 715 -33.18 15.92 -12.37
N GLU A 716 -33.21 17.13 -12.92
CA GLU A 716 -32.48 17.49 -14.13
C GLU A 716 -30.96 17.47 -13.87
N GLN A 717 -30.50 18.29 -12.93
CA GLN A 717 -29.08 18.31 -12.58
C GLN A 717 -28.62 16.98 -11.96
N ALA A 718 -29.48 16.29 -11.19
CA ALA A 718 -29.13 14.99 -10.65
C ALA A 718 -28.75 13.99 -11.74
N THR A 719 -29.50 13.98 -12.84
CA THR A 719 -29.27 13.08 -13.97
C THR A 719 -27.94 13.38 -14.67
N ASP A 720 -27.58 14.66 -14.81
CA ASP A 720 -26.30 15.07 -15.42
C ASP A 720 -25.09 14.62 -14.60
N TYR A 721 -25.11 14.83 -13.28
CA TYR A 721 -24.00 14.39 -12.42
C TYR A 721 -23.91 12.85 -12.30
N LEU A 722 -25.06 12.15 -12.25
CA LEU A 722 -25.07 10.68 -12.27
C LEU A 722 -24.54 10.11 -13.59
N LYS A 723 -24.85 10.78 -14.71
CA LYS A 723 -24.28 10.45 -16.02
C LYS A 723 -22.75 10.62 -16.00
N GLN A 724 -22.27 11.77 -15.51
CA GLN A 724 -20.83 12.04 -15.39
C GLN A 724 -20.12 10.95 -14.57
N ALA A 725 -20.69 10.55 -13.43
CA ALA A 725 -20.14 9.47 -12.61
C ALA A 725 -20.04 8.14 -13.38
N ALA A 726 -21.13 7.75 -14.05
CA ALA A 726 -21.20 6.50 -14.80
C ALA A 726 -20.29 6.48 -16.04
N GLU A 727 -20.09 7.62 -16.69
CA GLU A 727 -19.19 7.76 -17.84
C GLU A 727 -17.71 7.81 -17.42
N THR A 728 -17.41 8.34 -16.23
CA THR A 728 -16.05 8.38 -15.66
C THR A 728 -15.64 6.98 -15.18
N ALA A 729 -16.49 6.29 -14.41
CA ALA A 729 -16.26 4.92 -13.96
C ALA A 729 -17.11 3.93 -14.77
N GLN A 730 -16.75 3.74 -16.04
CA GLN A 730 -17.55 2.97 -17.01
C GLN A 730 -17.83 1.52 -16.61
N THR A 731 -16.96 0.92 -15.80
CA THR A 731 -17.08 -0.48 -15.36
C THR A 731 -17.84 -0.63 -14.03
N ASP A 732 -18.22 0.48 -13.37
CA ASP A 732 -18.94 0.43 -12.11
C ASP A 732 -20.45 0.18 -12.35
N PRO A 733 -20.99 -0.99 -11.97
CA PRO A 733 -22.39 -1.30 -12.22
C PRO A 733 -23.36 -0.48 -11.36
N GLN A 734 -22.95 -0.02 -10.19
CA GLN A 734 -23.80 0.73 -9.27
C GLN A 734 -24.10 2.13 -9.85
N TYR A 735 -23.12 2.76 -10.50
CA TYR A 735 -23.33 4.08 -11.11
C TYR A 735 -24.29 4.00 -12.30
N TRP A 736 -24.11 3.01 -13.19
CA TRP A 736 -25.06 2.75 -14.28
C TRP A 736 -26.46 2.39 -13.76
N TYR A 737 -26.53 1.67 -12.63
CA TYR A 737 -27.81 1.30 -12.02
C TYR A 737 -28.57 2.53 -11.54
N VAL A 738 -27.94 3.38 -10.73
CA VAL A 738 -28.57 4.59 -10.18
C VAL A 738 -28.86 5.62 -11.27
N TYR A 739 -27.95 5.80 -12.23
CA TYR A 739 -28.20 6.66 -13.39
C TYR A 739 -29.42 6.17 -14.18
N GLY A 740 -29.55 4.85 -14.40
CA GLY A 740 -30.71 4.27 -15.08
C GLY A 740 -32.02 4.50 -14.33
N LEU A 741 -32.02 4.39 -12.99
CA LEU A 741 -33.20 4.70 -12.18
C LEU A 741 -33.56 6.19 -12.23
N ALA A 742 -32.58 7.10 -12.26
CA ALA A 742 -32.82 8.54 -12.37
C ALA A 742 -33.48 8.92 -13.72
N LEU A 743 -33.11 8.22 -14.80
CA LEU A 743 -33.65 8.43 -16.15
C LEU A 743 -35.09 7.95 -16.35
N GLU A 744 -35.63 7.09 -15.47
CA GLU A 744 -36.92 6.41 -15.73
C GLU A 744 -38.06 7.38 -16.06
N LYS A 745 -38.10 8.56 -15.43
CA LYS A 745 -39.17 9.54 -15.66
C LYS A 745 -38.98 10.39 -16.92
N SER A 746 -37.74 10.54 -17.40
CA SER A 746 -37.41 11.42 -18.53
C SER A 746 -37.25 10.64 -19.84
N ASP A 747 -36.56 9.49 -19.79
CA ASP A 747 -36.32 8.62 -20.95
C ASP A 747 -36.20 7.14 -20.51
N VAL A 748 -37.31 6.42 -20.67
CA VAL A 748 -37.42 5.00 -20.30
C VAL A 748 -36.51 4.09 -21.12
N LEU A 749 -36.23 4.42 -22.38
CA LEU A 749 -35.36 3.59 -23.22
C LEU A 749 -33.90 3.78 -22.83
N ALA A 750 -33.48 5.01 -22.55
CA ALA A 750 -32.14 5.29 -22.01
C ALA A 750 -31.96 4.67 -20.61
N ALA A 751 -32.99 4.76 -19.74
CA ALA A 751 -33.00 4.09 -18.44
C ALA A 751 -32.75 2.58 -18.57
N SER A 752 -33.47 1.93 -19.49
CA SER A 752 -33.30 0.51 -19.80
C SER A 752 -31.89 0.16 -20.27
N GLN A 753 -31.30 0.99 -21.15
CA GLN A 753 -29.92 0.78 -21.63
C GLN A 753 -28.89 0.91 -20.52
N SER A 754 -29.06 1.90 -19.64
CA SER A 754 -28.19 2.10 -18.48
C SER A 754 -28.26 0.92 -17.50
N LEU A 755 -29.48 0.46 -17.17
CA LEU A 755 -29.68 -0.72 -16.33
C LEU A 755 -29.13 -2.00 -16.99
N HIS A 756 -29.18 -2.08 -18.32
CA HIS A 756 -28.54 -3.17 -19.04
C HIS A 756 -27.01 -3.14 -18.90
N LYS A 757 -26.37 -1.98 -18.99
CA LYS A 757 -24.92 -1.83 -18.72
C LYS A 757 -24.58 -2.26 -17.30
N ALA A 758 -25.37 -1.83 -16.31
CA ALA A 758 -25.20 -2.28 -14.94
C ALA A 758 -25.22 -3.81 -14.81
N TYR A 759 -26.13 -4.49 -15.52
CA TYR A 759 -26.13 -5.95 -15.60
C TYR A 759 -24.93 -6.53 -16.36
N GLN A 760 -24.50 -5.90 -17.46
CA GLN A 760 -23.36 -6.37 -18.23
C GLN A 760 -22.06 -6.41 -17.40
N PHE A 761 -21.84 -5.39 -16.56
CA PHE A 761 -20.65 -5.33 -15.69
C PHE A 761 -20.79 -6.15 -14.41
N SER A 762 -21.95 -6.12 -13.74
CA SER A 762 -22.13 -6.86 -12.48
C SER A 762 -22.44 -8.35 -12.64
N ARG A 763 -23.01 -8.74 -13.80
CA ARG A 763 -23.69 -10.04 -14.01
C ARG A 763 -24.77 -10.36 -12.97
N ASN A 764 -25.21 -9.39 -12.16
CA ASN A 764 -26.19 -9.57 -11.10
C ASN A 764 -27.60 -9.60 -11.71
N PRO A 765 -28.35 -10.73 -11.61
CA PRO A 765 -29.69 -10.84 -12.16
C PRO A 765 -30.67 -9.79 -11.61
N GLN A 766 -30.40 -9.20 -10.44
CA GLN A 766 -31.21 -8.12 -9.88
C GLN A 766 -31.17 -6.85 -10.72
N HIS A 767 -30.03 -6.52 -11.35
CA HIS A 767 -29.94 -5.36 -12.25
C HIS A 767 -30.74 -5.61 -13.54
N LEU A 768 -30.70 -6.84 -14.08
CA LEU A 768 -31.52 -7.22 -15.23
C LEU A 768 -33.02 -7.25 -14.88
N TYR A 769 -33.37 -7.71 -13.69
CA TYR A 769 -34.74 -7.64 -13.20
C TYR A 769 -35.23 -6.18 -13.11
N ALA A 770 -34.41 -5.29 -12.56
CA ALA A 770 -34.74 -3.85 -12.50
C ALA A 770 -34.94 -3.24 -13.90
N GLN A 771 -34.10 -3.59 -14.87
CA GLN A 771 -34.30 -3.22 -16.28
C GLN A 771 -35.70 -3.64 -16.78
N CYS A 772 -36.06 -4.92 -16.58
CA CYS A 772 -37.32 -5.44 -17.06
C CYS A 772 -38.51 -4.83 -16.29
N GLU A 773 -38.35 -4.50 -15.01
CA GLU A 773 -39.38 -3.85 -14.20
C GLU A 773 -39.65 -2.41 -14.65
N VAL A 774 -38.61 -1.63 -14.94
CA VAL A 774 -38.75 -0.28 -15.50
C VAL A 774 -39.52 -0.32 -16.83
N LEU A 775 -39.19 -1.27 -17.71
CA LEU A 775 -39.93 -1.48 -18.96
C LEU A 775 -41.37 -1.96 -18.72
N ALA A 776 -41.59 -2.82 -17.72
CA ALA A 776 -42.91 -3.33 -17.37
C ALA A 776 -43.88 -2.19 -16.99
N ARG A 777 -43.43 -1.28 -16.11
CA ARG A 777 -44.25 -0.16 -15.62
C ARG A 777 -44.57 0.90 -16.67
N ASN A 778 -43.84 0.91 -17.79
CA ASN A 778 -43.90 1.95 -18.81
C ASN A 778 -44.31 1.40 -20.20
N SER A 779 -45.12 0.33 -20.23
CA SER A 779 -45.53 -0.39 -21.44
C SER A 779 -46.25 0.47 -22.50
N HIS A 780 -46.82 1.60 -22.09
CA HIS A 780 -47.52 2.55 -22.95
C HIS A 780 -46.60 3.38 -23.86
N ILE A 781 -45.28 3.43 -23.58
CA ILE A 781 -44.33 4.25 -24.34
C ILE A 781 -43.91 3.51 -25.63
N PRO A 782 -43.86 4.18 -26.80
CA PRO A 782 -43.41 3.57 -28.05
C PRO A 782 -42.01 2.93 -27.93
N GLY A 783 -41.85 1.72 -28.47
CA GLY A 783 -40.59 0.97 -28.43
C GLY A 783 -40.37 0.14 -27.15
N VAL A 784 -40.99 0.52 -26.02
CA VAL A 784 -40.88 -0.22 -24.75
C VAL A 784 -41.38 -1.67 -24.85
N PRO A 785 -42.53 -1.98 -25.50
CA PRO A 785 -42.98 -3.37 -25.64
C PRO A 785 -41.95 -4.31 -26.27
N LYS A 786 -41.22 -3.84 -27.29
CA LYS A 786 -40.17 -4.63 -27.95
C LYS A 786 -38.97 -4.83 -27.02
N ALA A 787 -38.53 -3.77 -26.34
CA ALA A 787 -37.43 -3.84 -25.38
C ALA A 787 -37.79 -4.74 -24.18
N PHE A 788 -39.03 -4.71 -23.72
CA PHE A 788 -39.51 -5.56 -22.63
C PHE A 788 -39.41 -7.05 -22.97
N GLU A 789 -39.89 -7.47 -24.15
CA GLU A 789 -39.78 -8.87 -24.56
C GLU A 789 -38.32 -9.34 -24.72
N GLN A 790 -37.43 -8.46 -25.20
CA GLN A 790 -35.99 -8.74 -25.23
C GLN A 790 -35.38 -8.89 -23.83
N CYS A 791 -35.77 -8.03 -22.90
CA CYS A 791 -35.34 -8.09 -21.51
C CYS A 791 -35.80 -9.39 -20.84
N ILE A 792 -37.09 -9.73 -20.98
CA ILE A 792 -37.66 -10.97 -20.41
C ILE A 792 -36.99 -12.22 -21.01
N SER A 793 -36.68 -12.22 -22.30
CA SER A 793 -35.96 -13.33 -22.93
C SER A 793 -34.58 -13.54 -22.29
N SER A 794 -33.87 -12.45 -21.97
CA SER A 794 -32.58 -12.51 -21.27
C SER A 794 -32.73 -12.94 -19.82
N LEU A 795 -33.69 -12.35 -19.09
CA LEU A 795 -33.93 -12.61 -17.67
C LEU A 795 -34.37 -14.05 -17.41
N SER A 796 -35.18 -14.63 -18.31
CA SER A 796 -35.68 -16.02 -18.19
C SER A 796 -34.55 -17.06 -18.18
N LYS A 797 -33.33 -16.71 -18.60
CA LYS A 797 -32.16 -17.60 -18.57
C LYS A 797 -31.48 -17.64 -17.19
N VAL A 798 -31.72 -16.63 -16.34
CA VAL A 798 -30.95 -16.41 -15.10
C VAL A 798 -31.82 -16.17 -13.87
N ALA A 799 -33.13 -16.04 -14.03
CA ALA A 799 -34.09 -15.81 -12.96
C ALA A 799 -35.18 -16.90 -12.94
N PRO A 800 -35.76 -17.17 -11.76
CA PRO A 800 -36.81 -18.18 -11.62
C PRO A 800 -38.11 -17.78 -12.36
N PRO A 801 -38.92 -18.75 -12.84
CA PRO A 801 -40.15 -18.48 -13.60
C PRO A 801 -41.14 -17.56 -12.88
N GLU A 802 -41.19 -17.59 -11.55
CA GLU A 802 -42.07 -16.77 -10.73
C GLU A 802 -41.79 -15.27 -10.92
N ALA A 803 -40.51 -14.89 -10.97
CA ALA A 803 -40.10 -13.49 -11.22
C ALA A 803 -40.53 -13.01 -12.61
N ILE A 804 -40.45 -13.90 -13.62
CA ILE A 804 -40.89 -13.60 -14.99
C ILE A 804 -42.40 -13.39 -15.05
N ASN A 805 -43.17 -14.25 -14.38
CA ASN A 805 -44.63 -14.15 -14.34
C ASN A 805 -45.09 -12.86 -13.64
N GLN A 806 -44.41 -12.45 -12.56
CA GLN A 806 -44.69 -11.18 -11.88
C GLN A 806 -44.46 -9.97 -12.78
N LEU A 807 -43.37 -9.94 -13.54
CA LEU A 807 -43.08 -8.85 -14.48
C LEU A 807 -44.08 -8.80 -15.64
N ARG A 808 -44.45 -9.96 -16.22
CA ARG A 808 -45.48 -10.03 -17.27
C ARG A 808 -46.85 -9.58 -16.77
N ALA A 809 -47.17 -9.80 -15.50
CA ALA A 809 -48.39 -9.29 -14.89
C ALA A 809 -48.37 -7.76 -14.76
N LYS A 810 -47.22 -7.17 -14.42
CA LYS A 810 -47.02 -5.70 -14.31
C LYS A 810 -47.03 -4.96 -15.66
N PHE A 811 -46.75 -5.65 -16.76
CA PHE A 811 -46.71 -5.08 -18.11
C PHE A 811 -48.11 -4.89 -18.74
N LYS A 812 -49.12 -5.59 -18.22
CA LYS A 812 -50.53 -5.45 -18.61
C LYS A 812 -51.12 -4.16 -18.07
#